data_AF-A0A9P5Z4W9-F1
#
_entry.id   AF-A0A9P5Z4W9-F1
#
_cell.length_a   1.000
_cell.length_b   1.000
_cell.length_c   1.000
_cell.angle_alpha   90.00
_cell.angle_beta   90.00
_cell.angle_gamma   90.00
#
_symmetry.space_group_name_H-M   'P 1'
#
loop_
_entity.id
_entity.type
_entity.pdbx_description
1 polymer ?
#
loop_
_entity_poly.entity_id
_entity_poly.type
_entity_poly.pdbx_seq_one_letter_code
_entity_poly.pdbx_strand_id
1 'polypeptide(L)'
;VMDATCIKDNKPKMLKILRRAANSDEKRIAFYLCSPELMREPGNHCVPIDEVLAIPEDADYEILVMPFLVPFDFPRFDTLGEIVDFFKEVFVGLQFLHRHRIVHWDCTGRNLMMDASELVPEGVHPIEHKLNLQANGPSKCRYMQMQRPPRYLWINFGMSVQFSESDTSFILSADPGNDGTLPEYQALPNLYDYRILHLVQHDPFASDICYPGNMIRRYFLNVGYSNFEFLLPLVADMTANDPSKRPPIDKCISRLDELIGTLSSSKLHSVVSSSMSNERLNDIEEWWQSQYKWLESCGYRLRQRYKPGWVASWVQNPSLSHWKCEDRFSVLSSVVIDATSIKDNKPKMLKKILRHAIDSDEKRIALYLCSPELASDPENHCVPIDEVLSIPGDDVYEILVMPRLAQFDFPRFDTLGEIMDFFREVFVGLQFLHRHRIAHRDCTGRNLMMDANGLIPQGFHPMRPTYNLQANGPYKQRYMRTQRPPKYFWIDFGMSVQFSDSDTSFILSADLGNDRTLPEYQCLPSLHDYRVLHLVQHDPFPSDIYYLGNMVRRYFFDGKYTASIKKNLDILHTLVADMTATDPSTRPTIDECLVRLDEVIKKLSSSKLRSQVHHAKDNIFGDIARFFPYWTRRVSYVVRRIPPIPVRKYGDSAKSEKGPL
;
A
#
# COMPACT_ATOMS: atom_id res chain seq x y z
N VAL A 1 3.77 12.00 8.81
CA VAL A 1 3.55 13.44 9.01
C VAL A 1 2.17 13.62 9.59
N MET A 2 2.02 14.47 10.61
CA MET A 2 0.75 14.81 11.25
C MET A 2 0.60 16.34 11.22
N ASP A 3 -0.63 16.87 11.18
CA ASP A 3 -0.89 18.29 11.32
C ASP A 3 -1.11 18.70 12.79
N ALA A 4 -0.79 19.95 13.12
CA ALA A 4 -1.07 20.54 14.42
C ALA A 4 -1.29 22.05 14.30
N THR A 5 -2.00 22.66 15.25
CA THR A 5 -2.08 24.12 15.36
C THR A 5 -1.14 24.60 16.46
N CYS A 6 -0.19 25.47 16.13
CA CYS A 6 0.69 26.09 17.10
C CYS A 6 -0.11 27.07 17.97
N ILE A 7 -0.10 26.88 19.29
CA ILE A 7 -0.89 27.68 20.24
C ILE A 7 -0.39 29.13 20.30
N LYS A 8 0.91 29.37 20.06
CA LYS A 8 1.53 30.70 20.19
C LYS A 8 1.07 31.68 19.10
N ASP A 9 0.91 31.20 17.87
CA ASP A 9 0.60 32.03 16.69
C ASP A 9 -0.71 31.62 15.99
N ASN A 10 -1.39 30.58 16.48
CA ASN A 10 -2.60 29.99 15.91
C ASN A 10 -2.43 29.57 14.44
N LYS A 11 -1.21 29.23 14.01
CA LYS A 11 -0.92 28.77 12.64
C LYS A 11 -0.87 27.24 12.58
N PRO A 12 -1.39 26.63 11.50
CA PRO A 12 -1.19 25.22 11.25
C PRO A 12 0.28 24.91 10.96
N LYS A 13 0.74 23.73 11.37
CA LYS A 13 2.09 23.20 11.22
C LYS A 13 2.04 21.73 10.79
N MET A 14 3.08 21.28 10.12
CA MET A 14 3.33 19.86 9.85
C MET A 14 4.37 19.33 10.84
N LEU A 15 4.08 18.16 11.41
CA LEU A 15 4.93 17.46 12.36
C LEU A 15 5.46 16.17 11.71
N LYS A 16 6.77 16.01 11.63
CA LYS A 16 7.42 14.78 11.19
C LYS A 16 8.24 14.18 12.32
N ILE A 17 7.87 12.98 12.76
CA ILE A 17 8.65 12.21 13.73
C ILE A 17 9.91 11.68 13.04
N LEU A 18 11.07 11.91 13.65
CA LEU A 18 12.36 11.37 13.28
C LEU A 18 12.91 10.50 14.40
N ARG A 19 13.65 9.44 14.06
CA ARG A 19 14.42 8.66 15.02
C ARG A 19 15.89 9.08 14.94
N ARG A 20 16.47 9.51 16.06
CA ARG A 20 17.82 10.12 16.12
C ARG A 20 18.91 9.28 15.45
N ALA A 21 18.95 7.98 15.72
CA ALA A 21 19.97 7.08 15.19
C ALA A 21 19.74 6.70 13.71
N ALA A 22 18.48 6.59 13.28
CA ALA A 22 18.12 6.12 11.94
C ALA A 22 18.04 7.24 10.89
N ASN A 23 17.74 8.47 11.32
CA ASN A 23 17.53 9.63 10.46
C ASN A 23 18.65 10.67 10.62
N SER A 24 19.85 10.25 11.00
CA SER A 24 20.96 11.18 11.24
C SER A 24 21.31 11.99 9.99
N ASP A 25 21.31 11.36 8.81
CA ASP A 25 21.57 12.03 7.53
C ASP A 25 20.41 12.93 7.10
N GLU A 26 19.17 12.46 7.18
CA GLU A 26 17.99 13.29 6.90
C GLU A 26 18.00 14.56 7.76
N LYS A 27 18.22 14.40 9.07
CA LYS A 27 18.31 15.54 9.99
C LYS A 27 19.45 16.46 9.58
N ARG A 28 20.66 15.92 9.39
CA ARG A 28 21.84 16.70 9.02
C ARG A 28 21.63 17.50 7.73
N ILE A 29 21.07 16.87 6.70
CA ILE A 29 20.75 17.50 5.41
C ILE A 29 19.68 18.57 5.60
N ALA A 30 18.57 18.27 6.28
CA ALA A 30 17.50 19.23 6.49
C ALA A 30 17.99 20.47 7.26
N PHE A 31 18.82 20.28 8.30
CA PHE A 31 19.43 21.39 9.03
C PHE A 31 20.46 22.18 8.21
N TYR A 32 21.25 21.50 7.38
CA TYR A 32 22.17 22.15 6.46
C TYR A 32 21.41 23.05 5.48
N LEU A 33 20.34 22.54 4.86
CA LEU A 33 19.48 23.29 3.94
C LEU A 33 18.75 24.46 4.62
N CYS A 34 18.56 24.40 5.94
CA CYS A 34 17.97 25.46 6.75
C CYS A 34 19.01 26.41 7.38
N SER A 35 20.28 26.34 7.00
CA SER A 35 21.28 27.27 7.53
C SER A 35 20.94 28.72 7.15
N PRO A 36 21.28 29.72 7.97
CA PRO A 36 21.00 31.12 7.67
C PRO A 36 21.56 31.59 6.32
N GLU A 37 22.66 30.99 5.87
CA GLU A 37 23.28 31.26 4.57
C GLU A 37 22.40 30.70 3.44
N LEU A 38 22.07 29.41 3.50
CA LEU A 38 21.31 28.72 2.45
C LEU A 38 19.84 29.15 2.38
N MET A 39 19.24 29.52 3.51
CA MET A 39 17.87 30.04 3.56
C MET A 39 17.70 31.37 2.83
N ARG A 40 18.79 32.13 2.61
CA ARG A 40 18.77 33.38 1.84
C ARG A 40 18.99 33.16 0.35
N GLU A 41 19.41 31.96 -0.06
CA GLU A 41 19.62 31.67 -1.48
C GLU A 41 18.28 31.55 -2.21
N PRO A 42 18.04 32.35 -3.26
CA PRO A 42 16.76 32.35 -3.97
C PRO A 42 16.39 30.98 -4.55
N GLY A 43 17.39 30.15 -4.90
CA GLY A 43 17.18 28.81 -5.44
C GLY A 43 16.83 27.75 -4.39
N ASN A 44 16.84 28.09 -3.10
CA ASN A 44 16.50 27.14 -2.05
C ASN A 44 14.98 26.94 -1.96
N HIS A 45 14.49 25.98 -2.72
CA HIS A 45 13.12 25.47 -2.68
C HIS A 45 13.00 24.24 -1.76
N CYS A 46 13.73 24.19 -0.65
CA CYS A 46 13.58 23.14 0.35
C CYS A 46 12.66 23.60 1.48
N VAL A 47 11.90 22.67 2.06
CA VAL A 47 11.04 22.99 3.21
C VAL A 47 11.85 23.49 4.41
N PRO A 48 11.50 24.64 5.00
CA PRO A 48 12.18 25.12 6.20
C PRO A 48 11.75 24.34 7.44
N ILE A 49 12.66 24.21 8.39
CA ILE A 49 12.37 23.67 9.73
C ILE A 49 12.16 24.84 10.68
N ASP A 50 10.96 24.94 11.27
CA ASP A 50 10.62 25.97 12.24
C ASP A 50 11.23 25.67 13.62
N GLU A 51 11.12 24.42 14.07
CA GLU A 51 11.55 23.96 15.40
C GLU A 51 11.78 22.45 15.41
N VAL A 52 12.60 21.96 16.35
CA VAL A 52 12.72 20.53 16.66
C VAL A 52 12.36 20.29 18.11
N LEU A 53 11.35 19.46 18.33
CA LEU A 53 10.85 19.11 19.66
C LEU A 53 11.40 17.76 20.09
N ALA A 54 11.95 17.69 21.30
CA ALA A 54 12.28 16.41 21.93
C ALA A 54 11.02 15.73 22.46
N ILE A 55 10.95 14.40 22.39
CA ILE A 55 9.87 13.63 23.00
C ILE A 55 10.30 13.23 24.42
N PRO A 56 9.67 13.77 25.49
CA PRO A 56 10.17 13.59 26.86
C PRO A 56 10.25 12.13 27.33
N GLU A 57 9.33 11.29 26.86
CA GLU A 57 9.21 9.88 27.25
C GLU A 57 9.98 8.93 26.31
N ASP A 58 10.55 9.45 25.22
CA ASP A 58 11.22 8.65 24.19
C ASP A 58 12.41 9.40 23.57
N ALA A 59 13.57 9.25 24.21
CA ALA A 59 14.80 9.97 23.86
C ALA A 59 15.37 9.59 22.49
N ASP A 60 14.87 8.50 21.87
CA ASP A 60 15.26 8.05 20.54
C ASP A 60 14.57 8.84 19.43
N TYR A 61 13.51 9.59 19.74
CA TYR A 61 12.72 10.30 18.75
C TYR A 61 12.64 11.80 19.00
N GLU A 62 12.49 12.54 17.90
CA GLU A 62 12.29 13.97 17.86
C GLU A 62 11.22 14.31 16.83
N ILE A 63 10.63 15.49 16.93
CA ILE A 63 9.62 15.97 16.00
C ILE A 63 10.17 17.19 15.27
N LEU A 64 10.33 17.09 13.95
CA LEU A 64 10.51 18.27 13.10
C LEU A 64 9.18 18.99 12.95
N VAL A 65 9.17 20.27 13.28
CA VAL A 65 8.06 21.20 13.05
C VAL A 65 8.37 21.98 11.78
N MET A 66 7.46 21.92 10.82
CA MET A 66 7.56 22.59 9.52
C MET A 66 6.31 23.45 9.29
N PRO A 67 6.38 24.46 8.39
CA PRO A 67 5.18 25.18 7.98
C PRO A 67 4.15 24.21 7.40
N PHE A 68 2.87 24.57 7.52
CA PHE A 68 1.82 23.80 6.87
C PHE A 68 1.84 24.05 5.37
N LEU A 69 1.98 22.98 4.59
CA LEU A 69 2.00 23.01 3.13
C LEU A 69 0.89 22.11 2.59
N VAL A 70 0.45 22.38 1.37
CA VAL A 70 -0.56 21.58 0.66
C VAL A 70 0.08 20.82 -0.51
N PRO A 71 -0.57 19.79 -1.07
CA PRO A 71 -0.12 19.17 -2.32
C PRO A 71 0.09 20.21 -3.43
N PHE A 72 1.12 20.03 -4.25
CA PHE A 72 1.51 21.00 -5.29
C PHE A 72 0.40 21.31 -6.31
N ASP A 73 -0.58 20.42 -6.48
CA ASP A 73 -1.69 20.56 -7.41
C ASP A 73 -2.97 21.11 -6.75
N PHE A 74 -2.85 21.71 -5.55
CA PHE A 74 -3.95 22.29 -4.79
C PHE A 74 -3.71 23.75 -4.33
N PRO A 75 -4.49 24.76 -4.79
CA PRO A 75 -5.51 24.65 -5.83
C PRO A 75 -4.91 24.24 -7.17
N ARG A 76 -5.77 23.71 -8.05
CA ARG A 76 -5.36 23.26 -9.38
C ARG A 76 -4.80 24.42 -10.19
N PHE A 77 -3.91 24.08 -11.11
CA PHE A 77 -3.46 24.99 -12.15
C PHE A 77 -4.63 25.38 -13.07
N ASP A 78 -4.81 26.67 -13.29
CA ASP A 78 -5.81 27.25 -14.18
C ASP A 78 -5.23 27.53 -15.57
N THR A 79 -3.93 27.84 -15.67
CA THR A 79 -3.29 28.21 -16.95
C THR A 79 -1.98 27.47 -17.21
N LEU A 80 -1.53 27.47 -18.47
CA LEU A 80 -0.24 26.90 -18.85
C LEU A 80 0.93 27.64 -18.17
N GLY A 81 0.81 28.95 -17.98
CA GLY A 81 1.80 29.79 -17.32
C GLY A 81 2.08 29.34 -15.89
N GLU A 82 1.04 29.00 -15.11
CA GLU A 82 1.20 28.53 -13.74
C GLU A 82 1.97 27.20 -13.65
N ILE A 83 1.76 26.31 -14.62
CA ILE A 83 2.48 25.03 -14.70
C ILE A 83 3.93 25.25 -15.14
N VAL A 84 4.16 26.18 -16.06
CA VAL A 84 5.51 26.59 -16.46
C VAL A 84 6.29 27.14 -15.27
N ASP A 85 5.67 28.01 -14.46
CA ASP A 85 6.28 28.56 -13.26
C ASP A 85 6.55 27.47 -12.22
N PHE A 86 5.62 26.53 -12.04
CA PHE A 86 5.84 25.33 -11.23
C PHE A 86 7.08 24.53 -11.68
N PHE A 87 7.21 24.21 -12.97
CA PHE A 87 8.38 23.45 -13.46
C PHE A 87 9.69 24.20 -13.26
N LYS A 88 9.69 25.53 -13.43
CA LYS A 88 10.86 26.36 -13.14
C LYS A 88 11.28 26.24 -11.68
N GLU A 89 10.35 26.41 -10.74
CA GLU A 89 10.67 26.30 -9.31
C GLU A 89 11.17 24.90 -8.93
N VAL A 90 10.53 23.85 -9.45
CA VAL A 90 10.94 22.45 -9.23
C VAL A 90 12.36 22.21 -9.72
N PHE A 91 12.68 22.68 -10.92
CA PHE A 91 14.01 22.50 -11.52
C PHE A 91 15.08 23.35 -10.84
N VAL A 92 14.76 24.59 -10.46
CA VAL A 92 15.66 25.47 -9.71
C VAL A 92 15.96 24.87 -8.33
N GLY A 93 14.95 24.32 -7.64
CA GLY A 93 15.14 23.60 -6.39
C GLY A 93 16.04 22.38 -6.53
N LEU A 94 15.86 21.60 -7.61
CA LEU A 94 16.71 20.45 -7.87
C LEU A 94 18.14 20.85 -8.25
N GLN A 95 18.31 21.92 -9.03
CA GLN A 95 19.61 22.51 -9.34
C GLN A 95 20.34 22.95 -8.08
N PHE A 96 19.63 23.58 -7.15
CA PHE A 96 20.17 23.96 -5.85
C PHE A 96 20.69 22.73 -5.08
N LEU A 97 19.89 21.68 -4.95
CA LEU A 97 20.33 20.43 -4.31
C LEU A 97 21.59 19.85 -4.98
N HIS A 98 21.60 19.76 -6.31
CA HIS A 98 22.72 19.20 -7.06
C HIS A 98 24.01 20.03 -6.91
N ARG A 99 23.91 21.37 -6.86
CA ARG A 99 25.06 22.26 -6.58
C ARG A 99 25.66 22.05 -5.19
N HIS A 100 24.82 21.72 -4.21
CA HIS A 100 25.25 21.33 -2.86
C HIS A 100 25.64 19.86 -2.73
N ARG A 101 25.76 19.15 -3.87
CA ARG A 101 26.11 17.73 -3.96
C ARG A 101 25.14 16.84 -3.16
N ILE A 102 23.87 17.23 -3.14
CA ILE A 102 22.78 16.49 -2.50
C ILE A 102 21.96 15.80 -3.59
N VAL A 103 21.84 14.49 -3.49
CA VAL A 103 20.86 13.69 -4.22
C VAL A 103 19.63 13.54 -3.35
N HIS A 104 18.45 13.82 -3.90
CA HIS A 104 17.20 13.66 -3.17
C HIS A 104 16.74 12.19 -3.15
N TRP A 105 16.89 11.49 -4.27
CA TRP A 105 16.60 10.07 -4.52
C TRP A 105 15.12 9.65 -4.53
N ASP A 106 14.20 10.59 -4.31
CA ASP A 106 12.74 10.40 -4.34
C ASP A 106 12.06 11.68 -4.84
N CYS A 107 12.50 12.21 -6.00
CA CYS A 107 12.00 13.44 -6.61
C CYS A 107 10.59 13.28 -7.25
N THR A 108 9.66 12.64 -6.53
CA THR A 108 8.30 12.37 -7.00
C THR A 108 7.34 13.50 -6.62
N GLY A 109 6.21 13.60 -7.32
CA GLY A 109 5.16 14.60 -7.01
C GLY A 109 4.57 14.47 -5.58
N ARG A 110 4.82 13.36 -4.88
CA ARG A 110 4.42 13.19 -3.45
C ARG A 110 5.32 13.98 -2.49
N ASN A 111 6.54 14.27 -2.90
CA ASN A 111 7.52 15.03 -2.14
C ASN A 111 7.61 16.49 -2.61
N LEU A 112 6.66 16.94 -3.43
CA LEU A 112 6.46 18.34 -3.80
C LEU A 112 5.22 18.88 -3.11
N MET A 113 5.42 19.93 -2.34
CA MET A 113 4.35 20.63 -1.63
C MET A 113 4.38 22.11 -1.99
N MET A 114 3.29 22.81 -1.72
CA MET A 114 3.13 24.22 -2.02
C MET A 114 2.78 25.02 -0.76
N ASP A 115 3.42 26.18 -0.61
CA ASP A 115 2.97 27.20 0.34
C ASP A 115 1.82 27.99 -0.28
N ALA A 116 0.60 27.60 0.08
CA ALA A 116 -0.63 28.21 -0.40
C ALA A 116 -1.12 29.39 0.48
N SER A 117 -0.32 29.88 1.43
CA SER A 117 -0.75 30.90 2.39
C SER A 117 -1.22 32.20 1.73
N GLU A 118 -0.58 32.61 0.63
CA GLU A 118 -0.97 33.77 -0.17
C GLU A 118 -2.26 33.53 -0.99
N LEU A 119 -2.46 32.29 -1.49
CA LEU A 119 -3.63 31.93 -2.32
C LEU A 119 -4.89 31.74 -1.48
N VAL A 120 -4.73 31.19 -0.27
CA VAL A 120 -5.82 30.88 0.67
C VAL A 120 -5.47 31.47 2.04
N PRO A 121 -5.58 32.81 2.22
CA PRO A 121 -5.18 33.47 3.45
C PRO A 121 -6.06 33.11 4.66
N GLU A 122 -7.26 32.58 4.43
CA GLU A 122 -8.15 32.02 5.46
C GLU A 122 -7.72 30.62 5.94
N GLY A 123 -6.70 30.03 5.29
CA GLY A 123 -6.22 28.68 5.51
C GLY A 123 -7.10 27.59 4.91
N VAL A 124 -6.53 26.39 4.84
CA VAL A 124 -7.15 25.18 4.29
C VAL A 124 -7.20 24.10 5.36
N HIS A 125 -8.24 23.27 5.35
CA HIS A 125 -8.31 22.16 6.29
C HIS A 125 -7.12 21.20 6.06
N PRO A 126 -6.47 20.68 7.12
CA PRO A 126 -5.28 19.86 7.00
C PRO A 126 -5.44 18.55 6.23
N ILE A 127 -6.61 17.92 6.35
CA ILE A 127 -6.94 16.64 5.68
C ILE A 127 -7.80 16.87 4.42
N GLU A 128 -8.93 17.55 4.54
CA GLU A 128 -9.80 17.88 3.41
C GLU A 128 -9.52 19.27 2.84
N HIS A 129 -8.42 19.45 2.09
CA HIS A 129 -7.95 20.77 1.62
C HIS A 129 -9.00 21.65 0.91
N LYS A 130 -10.07 21.03 0.35
CA LYS A 130 -11.23 21.73 -0.24
C LYS A 130 -12.11 22.47 0.77
N LEU A 131 -11.91 22.24 2.07
CA LEU A 131 -12.62 22.88 3.16
C LEU A 131 -11.75 23.96 3.81
N ASN A 132 -12.39 24.95 4.40
CA ASN A 132 -11.73 25.92 5.27
C ASN A 132 -11.21 25.25 6.56
N LEU A 133 -10.35 25.94 7.32
CA LEU A 133 -9.76 25.42 8.56
C LEU A 133 -10.78 24.83 9.56
N GLN A 134 -12.01 25.33 9.57
CA GLN A 134 -13.07 24.90 10.50
C GLN A 134 -13.92 23.73 9.99
N ALA A 135 -13.64 23.21 8.79
CA ALA A 135 -14.43 22.18 8.11
C ALA A 135 -15.92 22.52 7.95
N ASN A 136 -16.30 23.80 7.98
CA ASN A 136 -17.70 24.24 7.95
C ASN A 136 -18.10 24.91 6.62
N GLY A 137 -17.19 24.97 5.66
CA GLY A 137 -17.42 25.50 4.33
C GLY A 137 -16.23 25.27 3.41
N PRO A 138 -16.35 25.55 2.10
CA PRO A 138 -15.27 25.39 1.15
C PRO A 138 -14.12 26.37 1.42
N SER A 139 -12.89 25.94 1.18
CA SER A 139 -11.71 26.80 1.14
C SER A 139 -11.88 27.83 0.02
N LYS A 140 -11.68 29.12 0.32
CA LYS A 140 -11.81 30.18 -0.68
C LYS A 140 -10.45 30.58 -1.21
N CYS A 141 -10.13 30.13 -2.42
CA CYS A 141 -9.02 30.67 -3.18
C CYS A 141 -9.36 32.12 -3.58
N ARG A 142 -8.61 33.08 -3.04
CA ARG A 142 -8.90 34.51 -3.24
C ARG A 142 -8.14 35.11 -4.43
N TYR A 143 -7.06 34.46 -4.85
CA TYR A 143 -6.16 34.94 -5.89
C TYR A 143 -5.78 33.81 -6.83
N MET A 144 -5.64 34.10 -8.13
CA MET A 144 -5.04 33.17 -9.10
C MET A 144 -3.54 33.08 -8.86
N GLN A 145 -2.91 31.95 -9.19
CA GLN A 145 -1.48 31.77 -8.92
C GLN A 145 -0.64 32.79 -9.68
N MET A 146 -1.01 33.12 -10.92
CA MET A 146 -0.32 34.19 -11.68
C MET A 146 -0.33 35.57 -11.00
N GLN A 147 -1.32 35.87 -10.14
CA GLN A 147 -1.39 37.15 -9.42
C GLN A 147 -0.53 37.14 -8.15
N ARG A 148 -0.41 35.97 -7.53
CA ARG A 148 0.28 35.72 -6.26
C ARG A 148 0.99 34.37 -6.38
N PRO A 149 2.17 34.30 -7.02
CA PRO A 149 2.83 33.03 -7.28
C PRO A 149 3.17 32.34 -5.96
N PRO A 150 2.69 31.11 -5.75
CA PRO A 150 3.02 30.34 -4.56
C PRO A 150 4.44 29.81 -4.67
N ARG A 151 5.05 29.42 -3.53
CA ARG A 151 6.33 28.70 -3.53
C ARG A 151 6.09 27.20 -3.52
N TYR A 152 6.78 26.49 -4.40
CA TYR A 152 6.87 25.03 -4.42
C TYR A 152 8.13 24.57 -3.71
N LEU A 153 7.97 23.57 -2.85
CA LEU A 153 9.02 23.12 -1.93
C LEU A 153 9.19 21.60 -2.00
N TRP A 154 10.45 21.18 -2.11
CA TRP A 154 10.88 19.81 -1.88
C TRP A 154 10.81 19.48 -0.39
N ILE A 155 10.17 18.36 -0.06
CA ILE A 155 10.03 17.82 1.29
C ILE A 155 10.63 16.42 1.37
N ASN A 156 10.80 15.92 2.60
CA ASN A 156 11.12 14.52 2.88
C ASN A 156 12.49 14.04 2.36
N PHE A 157 13.55 14.45 3.06
CA PHE A 157 14.95 14.10 2.75
C PHE A 157 15.39 12.74 3.35
N GLY A 158 14.44 11.83 3.60
CA GLY A 158 14.69 10.55 4.27
C GLY A 158 15.62 9.60 3.52
N MET A 159 15.63 9.72 2.19
CA MET A 159 16.47 8.93 1.27
C MET A 159 17.66 9.73 0.75
N SER A 160 17.77 11.00 1.13
CA SER A 160 18.73 11.91 0.51
C SER A 160 20.14 11.67 1.02
N VAL A 161 21.11 11.84 0.13
CA VAL A 161 22.53 11.66 0.42
C VAL A 161 23.27 12.92 0.01
N GLN A 162 24.13 13.42 0.90
CA GLN A 162 25.03 14.53 0.60
C GLN A 162 26.46 14.01 0.45
N PHE A 163 27.07 14.25 -0.70
CA PHE A 163 28.45 13.88 -0.99
C PHE A 163 29.43 14.94 -0.51
N SER A 164 30.61 14.49 -0.06
CA SER A 164 31.73 15.34 0.29
C SER A 164 32.42 15.90 -0.95
N GLU A 165 33.19 16.99 -0.79
CA GLU A 165 34.00 17.55 -1.88
C GLU A 165 35.07 16.58 -2.40
N SER A 166 35.51 15.64 -1.55
CA SER A 166 36.50 14.62 -1.89
C SER A 166 35.94 13.45 -2.71
N ASP A 167 34.62 13.32 -2.84
CA ASP A 167 34.02 12.25 -3.62
C ASP A 167 34.24 12.51 -5.12
N THR A 168 34.94 11.59 -5.79
CA THR A 168 35.29 11.72 -7.23
C THR A 168 34.49 10.78 -8.13
N SER A 169 33.73 9.86 -7.53
CA SER A 169 32.77 8.98 -8.18
C SER A 169 31.49 8.99 -7.36
N PHE A 170 30.36 9.29 -8.00
CA PHE A 170 29.04 9.34 -7.37
C PHE A 170 28.30 7.99 -7.43
N ILE A 171 28.98 6.93 -7.84
CA ILE A 171 28.35 5.62 -8.04
C ILE A 171 27.88 5.05 -6.70
N LEU A 172 26.56 4.90 -6.55
CA LEU A 172 25.93 4.25 -5.40
C LEU A 172 25.22 2.97 -5.82
N SER A 173 25.06 2.05 -4.87
CA SER A 173 24.13 0.93 -5.01
C SER A 173 22.71 1.46 -5.19
N ALA A 174 21.98 0.88 -6.14
CA ALA A 174 20.58 1.21 -6.40
C ALA A 174 19.73 1.24 -5.12
N ASP A 175 18.95 2.31 -4.96
CA ASP A 175 17.85 2.37 -4.00
C ASP A 175 16.56 2.66 -4.78
N PRO A 176 15.60 1.72 -4.83
CA PRO A 176 14.39 1.88 -5.64
C PRO A 176 13.51 3.06 -5.23
N GLY A 177 13.80 3.70 -4.09
CA GLY A 177 12.95 4.75 -3.54
C GLY A 177 11.51 4.25 -3.36
N ASN A 178 10.55 5.18 -3.35
CA ASN A 178 9.12 4.84 -3.28
C ASN A 178 8.46 4.68 -4.66
N ASP A 179 9.23 4.83 -5.74
CA ASP A 179 8.76 4.84 -7.12
C ASP A 179 9.66 3.97 -8.01
N GLY A 180 9.27 2.70 -8.17
CA GLY A 180 9.97 1.70 -9.01
C GLY A 180 9.82 1.90 -10.52
N THR A 181 9.56 3.13 -10.98
CA THR A 181 9.43 3.47 -12.42
C THR A 181 10.76 3.80 -13.09
N LEU A 182 11.86 3.85 -12.33
CA LEU A 182 13.19 4.07 -12.90
C LEU A 182 13.61 2.87 -13.78
N PRO A 183 13.95 3.10 -15.06
CA PRO A 183 14.33 2.02 -15.99
C PRO A 183 15.48 1.13 -15.48
N GLU A 184 16.44 1.71 -14.78
CA GLU A 184 17.58 1.00 -14.18
C GLU A 184 17.16 -0.01 -13.10
N TYR A 185 16.00 0.19 -12.47
CA TYR A 185 15.46 -0.73 -11.48
C TYR A 185 14.51 -1.75 -12.09
N GLN A 186 13.84 -1.41 -13.20
CA GLN A 186 12.94 -2.34 -13.90
C GLN A 186 13.67 -3.54 -14.53
N ALA A 187 14.96 -3.41 -14.80
CA ALA A 187 15.80 -4.50 -15.27
C ALA A 187 16.19 -5.49 -14.14
N LEU A 188 15.93 -5.16 -12.87
CA LEU A 188 16.26 -6.03 -11.75
C LEU A 188 15.24 -7.18 -11.60
N PRO A 189 15.71 -8.43 -11.42
CA PRO A 189 14.83 -9.58 -11.23
C PRO A 189 13.92 -9.47 -10.00
N ASN A 190 14.25 -8.64 -9.01
CA ASN A 190 13.35 -8.25 -7.92
C ASN A 190 13.78 -6.86 -7.39
N LEU A 191 12.90 -5.87 -7.54
CA LEU A 191 13.14 -4.48 -7.12
C LEU A 191 13.38 -4.32 -5.61
N TYR A 192 12.93 -5.31 -4.81
CA TYR A 192 13.07 -5.37 -3.36
C TYR A 192 14.09 -6.42 -2.89
N ASP A 193 14.81 -7.07 -3.81
CA ASP A 193 15.91 -7.94 -3.44
C ASP A 193 17.19 -7.12 -3.25
N TYR A 194 17.39 -6.67 -2.01
CA TYR A 194 18.54 -5.87 -1.63
C TYR A 194 19.89 -6.59 -1.80
N ARG A 195 19.89 -7.92 -2.01
CA ARG A 195 21.10 -8.69 -2.32
C ARG A 195 21.61 -8.43 -3.73
N ILE A 196 20.80 -7.91 -4.64
CA ILE A 196 21.21 -7.61 -6.03
C ILE A 196 21.23 -6.10 -6.34
N LEU A 197 20.63 -5.26 -5.48
CA LEU A 197 20.65 -3.80 -5.64
C LEU A 197 22.07 -3.21 -5.69
N HIS A 198 23.02 -3.80 -4.96
CA HIS A 198 24.42 -3.36 -5.00
C HIS A 198 25.13 -3.64 -6.34
N LEU A 199 24.55 -4.48 -7.20
CA LEU A 199 25.08 -4.81 -8.52
C LEU A 199 24.68 -3.77 -9.58
N VAL A 200 23.65 -2.95 -9.31
CA VAL A 200 23.26 -1.83 -10.17
C VAL A 200 23.93 -0.57 -9.63
N GLN A 201 24.88 -0.09 -10.42
CA GLN A 201 25.75 1.04 -10.12
C GLN A 201 25.57 2.09 -11.21
N HIS A 202 25.12 3.28 -10.83
CA HIS A 202 24.90 4.39 -11.75
C HIS A 202 25.09 5.73 -11.04
N ASP A 203 25.07 6.81 -11.81
CA ASP A 203 25.07 8.18 -11.27
C ASP A 203 23.70 8.51 -10.66
N PRO A 204 23.59 8.66 -9.33
CA PRO A 204 22.33 8.90 -8.64
C PRO A 204 21.72 10.26 -8.96
N PHE A 205 22.54 11.24 -9.40
CA PHE A 205 22.02 12.53 -9.89
C PHE A 205 21.20 12.34 -11.16
N ALA A 206 21.53 11.35 -12.00
CA ALA A 206 20.74 11.02 -13.18
C ALA A 206 19.39 10.37 -12.84
N SER A 207 19.27 9.68 -11.71
CA SER A 207 17.96 9.21 -11.22
C SER A 207 17.08 10.37 -10.76
N ASP A 208 17.66 11.35 -10.05
CA ASP A 208 16.98 12.59 -9.67
C ASP A 208 16.40 13.37 -10.87
N ILE A 209 17.03 13.28 -12.05
CA ILE A 209 16.50 13.87 -13.30
C ILE A 209 15.31 13.08 -13.86
N CYS A 210 15.35 11.75 -13.76
CA CYS A 210 14.31 10.91 -14.35
C CYS A 210 12.98 11.05 -13.60
N TYR A 211 12.99 11.28 -12.28
CA TYR A 211 11.74 11.42 -11.52
C TYR A 211 10.88 12.63 -11.94
N PRO A 212 11.39 13.88 -12.03
CA PRO A 212 10.61 14.98 -12.59
C PRO A 212 10.21 14.75 -14.05
N GLY A 213 11.05 14.09 -14.86
CA GLY A 213 10.68 13.71 -16.22
C GLY A 213 9.46 12.77 -16.25
N ASN A 214 9.47 11.73 -15.40
CA ASN A 214 8.35 10.82 -15.21
C ASN A 214 7.12 11.55 -14.66
N MET A 215 7.30 12.49 -13.73
CA MET A 215 6.23 13.33 -13.20
C MET A 215 5.61 14.18 -14.31
N ILE A 216 6.39 14.88 -15.13
CA ILE A 216 5.89 15.69 -16.24
C ILE A 216 5.13 14.80 -17.24
N ARG A 217 5.74 13.66 -17.61
CA ARG A 217 5.12 12.66 -18.48
C ARG A 217 3.77 12.20 -17.94
N ARG A 218 3.74 11.78 -16.67
CA ARG A 218 2.57 11.23 -15.99
C ARG A 218 1.47 12.26 -15.80
N TYR A 219 1.79 13.38 -15.19
CA TYR A 219 0.79 14.32 -14.70
C TYR A 219 0.36 15.35 -15.75
N PHE A 220 1.16 15.59 -16.79
CA PHE A 220 0.91 16.67 -17.75
C PHE A 220 0.78 16.18 -19.20
N LEU A 221 1.65 15.27 -19.66
CA LEU A 221 1.61 14.78 -21.05
C LEU A 221 0.59 13.64 -21.25
N ASN A 222 0.69 12.57 -20.46
CA ASN A 222 -0.11 11.35 -20.62
C ASN A 222 -1.57 11.54 -20.24
N VAL A 223 -1.85 12.48 -19.34
CA VAL A 223 -3.25 12.74 -19.01
C VAL A 223 -3.95 13.42 -20.19
N GLY A 224 -3.29 14.00 -21.20
CA GLY A 224 -3.99 14.58 -22.35
C GLY A 224 -4.52 15.99 -22.03
N TYR A 225 -3.73 16.75 -21.29
CA TYR A 225 -3.80 18.19 -21.40
C TYR A 225 -3.33 18.59 -22.80
N SER A 226 -4.16 19.29 -23.55
CA SER A 226 -3.71 19.97 -24.77
C SER A 226 -2.68 21.04 -24.39
N ASN A 227 -1.72 21.33 -25.28
CA ASN A 227 -0.73 22.40 -25.16
C ASN A 227 0.58 22.04 -24.44
N PHE A 228 0.80 20.79 -24.08
CA PHE A 228 2.04 20.34 -23.40
C PHE A 228 3.02 19.59 -24.33
N GLU A 229 2.65 19.37 -25.59
CA GLU A 229 3.44 18.59 -26.56
C GLU A 229 4.85 19.17 -26.78
N PHE A 230 5.02 20.48 -26.56
CA PHE A 230 6.31 21.16 -26.64
C PHE A 230 7.33 20.62 -25.61
N LEU A 231 6.90 20.00 -24.50
CA LEU A 231 7.79 19.40 -23.49
C LEU A 231 8.26 17.99 -23.85
N LEU A 232 7.65 17.33 -24.85
CA LEU A 232 7.99 15.96 -25.22
C LEU A 232 9.49 15.73 -25.45
N PRO A 233 10.22 16.62 -26.17
CA PRO A 233 11.65 16.41 -26.39
C PRO A 233 12.46 16.48 -25.10
N LEU A 234 12.10 17.35 -24.15
CA LEU A 234 12.80 17.47 -22.88
C LEU A 234 12.54 16.24 -22.00
N VAL A 235 11.27 15.83 -21.91
CA VAL A 235 10.87 14.66 -21.13
C VAL A 235 11.49 13.37 -21.66
N ALA A 236 11.60 13.21 -22.98
CA ALA A 236 12.28 12.06 -23.59
C ALA A 236 13.74 11.95 -23.14
N ASP A 237 14.47 13.07 -23.10
CA ASP A 237 15.87 13.09 -22.67
C ASP A 237 16.01 12.82 -21.16
N MET A 238 15.13 13.40 -20.34
CA MET A 238 15.13 13.20 -18.89
C MET A 238 14.81 11.75 -18.49
N THR A 239 13.97 11.07 -19.28
CA THR A 239 13.48 9.72 -19.01
C THR A 239 14.18 8.63 -19.83
N ALA A 240 15.38 8.92 -20.34
CA ALA A 240 16.17 7.94 -21.08
C ALA A 240 16.45 6.68 -20.24
N ASN A 241 16.33 5.51 -20.86
CA ASN A 241 16.52 4.21 -20.18
C ASN A 241 17.95 4.05 -19.64
N ASP A 242 18.94 4.60 -20.33
CA ASP A 242 20.33 4.62 -19.89
C ASP A 242 20.58 5.90 -19.06
N PRO A 243 20.87 5.79 -17.74
CA PRO A 243 21.09 6.96 -16.89
C PRO A 243 22.19 7.89 -17.40
N SER A 244 23.22 7.35 -18.06
CA SER A 244 24.33 8.16 -18.59
C SER A 244 23.93 9.10 -19.74
N LYS A 245 22.78 8.87 -20.36
CA LYS A 245 22.24 9.71 -21.44
C LYS A 245 21.35 10.83 -20.93
N ARG A 246 20.98 10.83 -19.65
CA ARG A 246 20.13 11.87 -19.06
C ARG A 246 20.93 13.16 -18.92
N PRO A 247 20.38 14.32 -19.31
CA PRO A 247 21.08 15.59 -19.19
C PRO A 247 21.18 16.02 -17.71
N PRO A 248 22.27 16.69 -17.29
CA PRO A 248 22.32 17.33 -15.98
C PRO A 248 21.24 18.42 -15.86
N ILE A 249 20.86 18.76 -14.63
CA ILE A 249 19.76 19.68 -14.33
C ILE A 249 19.94 21.07 -14.97
N ASP A 250 21.17 21.59 -15.05
CA ASP A 250 21.45 22.88 -15.73
C ASP A 250 21.04 22.85 -17.20
N LYS A 251 21.29 21.74 -17.91
CA LYS A 251 20.87 21.57 -19.31
C LYS A 251 19.36 21.38 -19.42
N CYS A 252 18.73 20.73 -18.45
CA CYS A 252 17.26 20.61 -18.40
C CYS A 252 16.61 21.99 -18.29
N ILE A 253 17.14 22.87 -17.42
CA ILE A 253 16.67 24.24 -17.26
C ILE A 253 16.84 25.04 -18.55
N SER A 254 18.04 25.04 -19.16
CA SER A 254 18.26 25.77 -20.41
C SER A 254 17.31 25.31 -21.51
N ARG A 255 17.09 24.00 -21.65
CA ARG A 255 16.16 23.45 -22.64
C ARG A 255 14.70 23.78 -22.33
N LEU A 256 14.31 23.78 -21.06
CA LEU A 256 12.99 24.22 -20.64
C LEU A 256 12.76 25.69 -21.02
N ASP A 257 13.73 26.56 -20.77
CA ASP A 257 13.66 27.99 -21.12
C ASP A 257 13.59 28.22 -22.64
N GLU A 258 14.38 27.48 -23.44
CA GLU A 258 14.31 27.50 -24.90
C GLU A 258 12.91 27.10 -25.40
N LEU A 259 12.37 26.01 -24.85
CA LEU A 259 11.04 25.50 -25.18
C LEU A 259 9.93 26.50 -24.82
N ILE A 260 10.01 27.11 -23.63
CA ILE A 260 9.07 28.16 -23.19
C ILE A 260 9.19 29.41 -24.07
N GLY A 261 10.41 29.77 -24.49
CA GLY A 261 10.66 30.92 -25.37
C GLY A 261 9.97 30.82 -26.74
N THR A 262 9.57 29.61 -27.16
CA THR A 262 8.77 29.40 -28.38
C THR A 262 7.27 29.67 -28.20
N LEU A 263 6.79 29.79 -26.95
CA LEU A 263 5.38 29.99 -26.65
C LEU A 263 4.98 31.47 -26.71
N SER A 264 3.82 31.76 -27.29
CA SER A 264 3.24 33.11 -27.23
C SER A 264 2.70 33.43 -25.84
N SER A 265 2.62 34.72 -25.50
CA SER A 265 1.94 35.16 -24.27
C SER A 265 0.49 34.65 -24.20
N SER A 266 -0.24 34.63 -25.32
CA SER A 266 -1.59 34.05 -25.38
C SER A 266 -1.64 32.56 -25.07
N LYS A 267 -0.58 31.80 -25.39
CA LYS A 267 -0.46 30.38 -25.09
C LYS A 267 -0.23 30.16 -23.59
N LEU A 268 0.61 30.98 -22.95
CA LEU A 268 0.83 30.92 -21.50
C LEU A 268 -0.46 31.21 -20.71
N HIS A 269 -1.30 32.12 -21.19
CA HIS A 269 -2.60 32.42 -20.57
C HIS A 269 -3.73 31.44 -20.97
N SER A 270 -3.43 30.40 -21.76
CA SER A 270 -4.45 29.43 -22.16
C SER A 270 -4.90 28.60 -20.95
N VAL A 271 -6.22 28.43 -20.82
CA VAL A 271 -6.81 27.65 -19.73
C VAL A 271 -6.44 26.19 -19.87
N VAL A 272 -5.99 25.59 -18.77
CA VAL A 272 -5.62 24.18 -18.70
C VAL A 272 -6.75 23.45 -17.98
N SER A 273 -7.59 22.71 -18.72
CA SER A 273 -8.69 21.96 -18.10
C SER A 273 -8.16 20.68 -17.46
N SER A 274 -8.01 20.68 -16.13
CA SER A 274 -7.72 19.47 -15.36
C SER A 274 -8.97 18.60 -15.26
N SER A 275 -9.04 17.55 -16.07
CA SER A 275 -9.96 16.45 -15.83
C SER A 275 -9.77 15.98 -14.39
N MET A 276 -10.84 15.72 -13.64
CA MET A 276 -10.70 15.23 -12.26
C MET A 276 -9.74 14.03 -12.21
N SER A 277 -8.93 13.88 -11.15
CA SER A 277 -7.95 12.78 -11.02
C SER A 277 -8.51 11.36 -11.23
N ASN A 278 -9.85 11.21 -11.17
CA ASN A 278 -10.55 9.96 -11.44
C ASN A 278 -11.05 9.81 -12.89
N GLU A 279 -10.91 10.81 -13.76
CA GLU A 279 -11.37 10.79 -15.17
C GLU A 279 -10.34 10.19 -16.13
N ARG A 280 -9.14 9.91 -15.63
CA ARG A 280 -8.00 9.37 -16.38
C ARG A 280 -7.34 8.25 -15.58
N LEU A 281 -6.63 7.37 -16.27
CA LEU A 281 -5.85 6.31 -15.65
C LEU A 281 -4.52 6.87 -15.14
N ASN A 282 -4.04 6.38 -14.02
CA ASN A 282 -2.68 6.67 -13.55
C ASN A 282 -1.69 5.60 -14.07
N ASP A 283 -0.37 5.79 -14.01
CA ASP A 283 0.64 4.87 -14.58
C ASP A 283 0.43 3.39 -14.25
N ILE A 284 0.03 3.11 -13.02
CA ILE A 284 -0.23 1.74 -12.57
C ILE A 284 -1.38 1.14 -13.40
N GLU A 285 -2.41 1.94 -13.62
CA GLU A 285 -3.61 1.57 -14.37
C GLU A 285 -3.36 1.49 -15.88
N GLU A 286 -2.47 2.34 -16.41
CA GLU A 286 -2.08 2.35 -17.82
C GLU A 286 -1.40 1.03 -18.21
N TRP A 287 -0.51 0.51 -17.36
CA TRP A 287 0.10 -0.80 -17.60
C TRP A 287 -0.97 -1.89 -17.69
N TRP A 288 -1.91 -1.95 -16.74
CA TRP A 288 -3.00 -2.94 -16.78
C TRP A 288 -3.93 -2.76 -18.00
N GLN A 289 -4.25 -1.51 -18.37
CA GLN A 289 -5.04 -1.23 -19.57
C GLN A 289 -4.32 -1.68 -20.84
N SER A 290 -2.99 -1.51 -20.93
CA SER A 290 -2.21 -1.96 -22.09
C SER A 290 -2.30 -3.48 -22.29
N GLN A 291 -2.50 -4.24 -21.20
CA GLN A 291 -2.71 -5.69 -21.24
C GLN A 291 -4.17 -6.11 -21.50
N TYR A 292 -5.13 -5.17 -21.54
CA TYR A 292 -6.56 -5.47 -21.55
C TYR A 292 -6.98 -6.42 -22.67
N LYS A 293 -6.59 -6.13 -23.92
CA LYS A 293 -7.02 -6.94 -25.08
C LYS A 293 -6.48 -8.36 -25.03
N TRP A 294 -5.25 -8.52 -24.55
CA TRP A 294 -4.62 -9.83 -24.39
C TRP A 294 -5.25 -10.61 -23.22
N LEU A 295 -5.46 -9.98 -22.07
CA LEU A 295 -6.18 -10.61 -20.95
C LEU A 295 -7.59 -11.04 -21.38
N GLU A 296 -8.28 -10.22 -22.17
CA GLU A 296 -9.60 -10.56 -22.71
C GLU A 296 -9.53 -11.78 -23.65
N SER A 297 -8.48 -11.90 -24.49
CA SER A 297 -8.29 -13.09 -25.34
C SER A 297 -7.89 -14.34 -24.55
N CYS A 298 -7.24 -14.19 -23.40
CA CYS A 298 -7.03 -15.26 -22.42
C CYS A 298 -8.29 -15.60 -21.60
N GLY A 299 -9.41 -14.90 -21.80
CA GLY A 299 -10.67 -15.18 -21.12
C GLY A 299 -10.88 -14.41 -19.81
N TYR A 300 -10.13 -13.33 -19.57
CA TYR A 300 -10.23 -12.49 -18.37
C TYR A 300 -10.55 -11.04 -18.72
N ARG A 301 -11.72 -10.56 -18.28
CA ARG A 301 -12.16 -9.18 -18.52
C ARG A 301 -11.87 -8.30 -17.33
N LEU A 302 -11.07 -7.24 -17.52
CA LEU A 302 -10.89 -6.19 -16.51
C LEU A 302 -12.13 -5.28 -16.44
N ARG A 303 -12.25 -4.52 -15.33
CA ARG A 303 -13.35 -3.54 -15.14
C ARG A 303 -13.44 -2.52 -16.26
N GLN A 304 -14.63 -1.90 -16.40
CA GLN A 304 -14.94 -0.94 -17.46
C GLN A 304 -13.92 0.21 -17.55
N ARG A 305 -13.40 0.66 -16.40
CA ARG A 305 -12.34 1.68 -16.29
C ARG A 305 -11.09 1.35 -17.12
N TYR A 306 -10.72 0.08 -17.23
CA TYR A 306 -9.49 -0.35 -17.91
C TYR A 306 -9.71 -0.69 -19.38
N LYS A 307 -10.94 -0.58 -19.89
CA LYS A 307 -11.22 -0.86 -21.30
C LYS A 307 -10.51 0.17 -22.19
N PRO A 308 -9.84 -0.22 -23.29
CA PRO A 308 -9.23 0.73 -24.21
C PRO A 308 -10.25 1.74 -24.72
N GLY A 309 -9.87 3.03 -24.68
CA GLY A 309 -10.77 4.14 -25.03
C GLY A 309 -11.84 4.45 -23.97
N TRP A 310 -11.69 3.97 -22.74
CA TRP A 310 -12.58 4.33 -21.64
C TRP A 310 -12.64 5.85 -21.44
N VAL A 311 -13.85 6.34 -21.20
CA VAL A 311 -14.16 7.71 -20.78
C VAL A 311 -15.03 7.58 -19.53
N ALA A 312 -14.69 8.34 -18.48
CA ALA A 312 -15.42 8.30 -17.22
C ALA A 312 -16.93 8.48 -17.40
N SER A 313 -17.73 7.66 -16.70
CA SER A 313 -19.19 7.66 -16.83
C SER A 313 -19.82 9.02 -16.56
N TRP A 314 -19.30 9.79 -15.61
CA TRP A 314 -19.77 11.15 -15.30
C TRP A 314 -19.30 12.21 -16.29
N VAL A 315 -18.29 11.92 -17.12
CA VAL A 315 -17.90 12.77 -18.26
C VAL A 315 -18.86 12.53 -19.42
N GLN A 316 -19.19 11.26 -19.69
CA GLN A 316 -20.17 10.91 -20.73
C GLN A 316 -21.58 11.43 -20.39
N ASN A 317 -21.95 11.40 -19.12
CA ASN A 317 -23.22 11.93 -18.63
C ASN A 317 -23.00 12.85 -17.42
N PRO A 318 -22.92 14.18 -17.65
CA PRO A 318 -22.70 15.18 -16.59
C PRO A 318 -23.78 15.23 -15.50
N SER A 319 -24.95 14.60 -15.71
CA SER A 319 -25.99 14.50 -14.66
C SER A 319 -25.65 13.45 -13.58
N LEU A 320 -24.69 12.56 -13.85
CA LEU A 320 -24.25 11.56 -12.89
C LEU A 320 -23.30 12.18 -11.88
N SER A 321 -23.57 11.95 -10.60
CA SER A 321 -22.58 12.21 -9.55
C SER A 321 -21.44 11.20 -9.68
N HIS A 322 -20.20 11.67 -9.86
CA HIS A 322 -19.02 10.81 -9.91
C HIS A 322 -18.93 9.89 -8.68
N TRP A 323 -19.44 10.33 -7.52
CA TRP A 323 -19.51 9.53 -6.29
C TRP A 323 -20.43 8.30 -6.38
N LYS A 324 -21.21 8.14 -7.44
CA LYS A 324 -22.09 6.99 -7.65
C LYS A 324 -21.64 6.09 -8.80
N CYS A 325 -20.57 6.44 -9.48
CA CYS A 325 -20.06 5.70 -10.63
C CYS A 325 -19.03 4.65 -10.16
N GLU A 326 -19.15 3.41 -10.65
CA GLU A 326 -18.23 2.31 -10.32
C GLU A 326 -16.83 2.55 -10.88
N ASP A 327 -16.75 3.07 -12.11
CA ASP A 327 -15.51 3.34 -12.84
C ASP A 327 -14.69 4.51 -12.27
N ARG A 328 -15.12 5.09 -11.14
CA ARG A 328 -14.33 6.04 -10.35
C ARG A 328 -13.21 5.37 -9.55
N PHE A 329 -13.36 4.08 -9.22
CA PHE A 329 -12.43 3.40 -8.32
C PHE A 329 -11.21 2.89 -9.11
N SER A 330 -10.04 3.44 -8.81
CA SER A 330 -8.77 2.94 -9.34
C SER A 330 -8.26 1.72 -8.56
N VAL A 331 -7.26 1.03 -9.11
CA VAL A 331 -6.51 0.01 -8.35
C VAL A 331 -5.68 0.65 -7.25
N LEU A 332 -5.50 -0.09 -6.14
CA LEU A 332 -4.70 0.36 -4.99
C LEU A 332 -3.25 -0.15 -5.03
N SER A 333 -2.92 -1.06 -5.95
CA SER A 333 -1.62 -1.74 -6.04
C SER A 333 -1.15 -1.80 -7.49
N SER A 334 0.17 -1.70 -7.69
CA SER A 334 0.83 -1.85 -8.99
C SER A 334 0.94 -3.30 -9.46
N VAL A 335 0.81 -4.24 -8.54
CA VAL A 335 1.05 -5.67 -8.80
C VAL A 335 -0.23 -6.50 -8.81
N VAL A 336 -1.38 -5.96 -8.39
CA VAL A 336 -2.62 -6.74 -8.28
C VAL A 336 -3.82 -5.99 -8.86
N ILE A 337 -4.65 -6.68 -9.66
CA ILE A 337 -5.92 -6.15 -10.21
C ILE A 337 -7.03 -7.19 -10.19
N ASP A 338 -8.28 -6.74 -10.05
CA ASP A 338 -9.45 -7.60 -10.18
C ASP A 338 -9.86 -7.82 -11.63
N ALA A 339 -10.37 -9.01 -11.93
CA ALA A 339 -10.90 -9.38 -13.24
C ALA A 339 -12.16 -10.24 -13.10
N THR A 340 -12.88 -10.42 -14.20
CA THR A 340 -13.99 -11.37 -14.30
C THR A 340 -13.63 -12.42 -15.34
N SER A 341 -13.66 -13.71 -14.97
CA SER A 341 -13.51 -14.77 -15.95
C SER A 341 -14.69 -14.76 -16.91
N ILE A 342 -14.41 -14.75 -18.22
CA ILE A 342 -15.43 -14.74 -19.28
C ILE A 342 -16.13 -16.11 -19.36
N LYS A 343 -15.44 -17.19 -18.99
CA LYS A 343 -15.93 -18.57 -19.06
C LYS A 343 -17.12 -18.82 -18.12
N ASP A 344 -17.01 -18.40 -16.87
CA ASP A 344 -17.99 -18.72 -15.83
C ASP A 344 -18.53 -17.48 -15.08
N ASN A 345 -18.16 -16.28 -15.54
CA ASN A 345 -18.54 -14.99 -14.94
C ASN A 345 -18.14 -14.88 -13.45
N LYS A 346 -17.11 -15.61 -13.02
CA LYS A 346 -16.62 -15.54 -11.64
C LYS A 346 -15.56 -14.44 -11.47
N PRO A 347 -15.61 -13.70 -10.35
CA PRO A 347 -14.56 -12.75 -10.02
C PRO A 347 -13.22 -13.44 -9.72
N LYS A 348 -12.15 -12.88 -10.26
CA LYS A 348 -10.76 -13.32 -10.12
C LYS A 348 -9.88 -12.17 -9.65
N MET A 349 -8.70 -12.53 -9.17
CA MET A 349 -7.62 -11.61 -8.84
C MET A 349 -6.40 -11.99 -9.67
N LEU A 350 -5.78 -11.00 -10.31
CA LEU A 350 -4.59 -11.17 -11.13
C LEU A 350 -3.42 -10.53 -10.39
N LYS A 351 -2.34 -11.29 -10.16
CA LYS A 351 -1.09 -10.78 -9.55
C LYS A 351 0.04 -10.85 -10.56
N LYS A 352 0.61 -9.70 -10.88
CA LYS A 352 1.84 -9.55 -11.66
C LYS A 352 3.03 -9.99 -10.80
N ILE A 353 3.80 -10.96 -11.30
CA ILE A 353 4.98 -11.53 -10.66
C ILE A 353 6.16 -11.56 -11.63
N LEU A 354 7.37 -11.71 -11.10
CA LEU A 354 8.60 -11.82 -11.91
C LEU A 354 8.78 -13.25 -12.44
N ARG A 355 9.12 -13.36 -13.73
CA ARG A 355 9.20 -14.63 -14.47
C ARG A 355 10.48 -15.42 -14.20
N HIS A 356 11.62 -14.73 -14.24
CA HIS A 356 12.97 -15.33 -14.23
C HIS A 356 13.82 -14.93 -13.04
N ALA A 357 13.20 -14.41 -11.98
CA ALA A 357 13.92 -14.13 -10.75
C ALA A 357 14.56 -15.43 -10.24
N ILE A 358 15.89 -15.46 -10.28
CA ILE A 358 16.74 -16.57 -9.83
C ILE A 358 16.45 -16.93 -8.36
N ASP A 359 15.78 -16.03 -7.62
CA ASP A 359 15.36 -16.17 -6.23
C ASP A 359 13.85 -15.92 -5.97
N SER A 360 12.96 -15.94 -6.97
CA SER A 360 11.50 -15.87 -6.71
C SER A 360 10.98 -17.23 -6.22
N ASP A 361 11.19 -17.46 -4.93
CA ASP A 361 10.54 -18.54 -4.21
C ASP A 361 9.02 -18.39 -4.23
N GLU A 362 8.48 -17.18 -4.43
CA GLU A 362 7.03 -16.94 -4.44
C GLU A 362 6.30 -17.81 -5.47
N LYS A 363 6.68 -17.74 -6.76
CA LYS A 363 6.01 -18.53 -7.81
C LYS A 363 6.19 -20.01 -7.57
N ARG A 364 7.41 -20.43 -7.22
CA ARG A 364 7.78 -21.82 -7.00
C ARG A 364 6.98 -22.43 -5.83
N ILE A 365 6.91 -21.73 -4.70
CA ILE A 365 6.16 -22.13 -3.50
C ILE A 365 4.66 -22.13 -3.80
N ALA A 366 4.13 -21.07 -4.42
CA ALA A 366 2.70 -21.01 -4.74
C ALA A 366 2.25 -22.16 -5.65
N LEU A 367 3.06 -22.52 -6.66
CA LEU A 367 2.77 -23.66 -7.54
C LEU A 367 2.98 -25.01 -6.85
N TYR A 368 4.01 -25.14 -6.00
CA TYR A 368 4.23 -26.34 -5.19
C TYR A 368 3.03 -26.62 -4.28
N LEU A 369 2.52 -25.60 -3.59
CA LEU A 369 1.32 -25.67 -2.74
C LEU A 369 0.04 -25.98 -3.53
N CYS A 370 0.06 -25.81 -4.85
CA CYS A 370 -1.02 -26.16 -5.77
C CYS A 370 -0.80 -27.50 -6.50
N SER A 371 0.26 -28.25 -6.18
CA SER A 371 0.46 -29.61 -6.71
C SER A 371 -0.77 -30.49 -6.38
N PRO A 372 -1.15 -31.44 -7.25
CA PRO A 372 -2.35 -32.26 -7.05
C PRO A 372 -2.44 -32.91 -5.66
N GLU A 373 -1.31 -33.37 -5.13
CA GLU A 373 -1.20 -33.98 -3.81
C GLU A 373 -1.55 -32.97 -2.71
N LEU A 374 -0.90 -31.80 -2.71
CA LEU A 374 -1.09 -30.78 -1.69
C LEU A 374 -2.40 -30.00 -1.83
N ALA A 375 -2.88 -29.77 -3.05
CA ALA A 375 -4.14 -29.08 -3.31
C ALA A 375 -5.35 -29.90 -2.82
N SER A 376 -5.21 -31.23 -2.75
CA SER A 376 -6.24 -32.14 -2.23
C SER A 376 -6.25 -32.24 -0.71
N ASP A 377 -5.19 -31.79 -0.04
CA ASP A 377 -5.09 -31.82 1.42
C ASP A 377 -6.08 -30.81 2.05
N PRO A 378 -7.01 -31.25 2.91
CA PRO A 378 -7.96 -30.35 3.55
C PRO A 378 -7.29 -29.32 4.47
N GLU A 379 -6.10 -29.62 5.02
CA GLU A 379 -5.31 -28.72 5.87
C GLU A 379 -4.58 -27.64 5.06
N ASN A 380 -4.49 -27.80 3.73
CA ASN A 380 -3.91 -26.79 2.86
C ASN A 380 -4.83 -25.57 2.75
N HIS A 381 -4.50 -24.54 3.52
CA HIS A 381 -5.18 -23.25 3.54
C HIS A 381 -4.36 -22.18 2.81
N CYS A 382 -3.64 -22.55 1.75
CA CYS A 382 -2.94 -21.62 0.88
C CYS A 382 -3.84 -21.23 -0.30
N VAL A 383 -3.74 -19.98 -0.77
CA VAL A 383 -4.52 -19.53 -1.93
C VAL A 383 -4.19 -20.39 -3.16
N PRO A 384 -5.21 -20.93 -3.84
CA PRO A 384 -4.98 -21.70 -5.06
C PRO A 384 -4.62 -20.76 -6.22
N ILE A 385 -3.73 -21.24 -7.08
CA ILE A 385 -3.41 -20.61 -8.37
C ILE A 385 -4.22 -21.33 -9.44
N ASP A 386 -5.18 -20.62 -10.05
CA ASP A 386 -6.03 -21.17 -11.10
C ASP A 386 -5.26 -21.35 -12.42
N GLU A 387 -4.39 -20.38 -12.74
CA GLU A 387 -3.63 -20.33 -14.00
C GLU A 387 -2.41 -19.41 -13.86
N VAL A 388 -1.38 -19.65 -14.68
CA VAL A 388 -0.23 -18.74 -14.86
C VAL A 388 -0.21 -18.29 -16.31
N LEU A 389 -0.29 -16.98 -16.53
CA LEU A 389 -0.31 -16.38 -17.87
C LEU A 389 1.05 -15.76 -18.19
N SER A 390 1.64 -16.17 -19.31
CA SER A 390 2.84 -15.51 -19.86
C SER A 390 2.42 -14.34 -20.77
N ILE A 391 2.98 -13.16 -20.50
CA ILE A 391 2.64 -11.94 -21.22
C ILE A 391 3.39 -11.92 -22.58
N PRO A 392 2.71 -11.71 -23.71
CA PRO A 392 3.36 -11.70 -25.02
C PRO A 392 4.39 -10.57 -25.14
N GLY A 393 5.64 -10.93 -25.48
CA GLY A 393 6.73 -9.98 -25.68
C GLY A 393 7.33 -9.41 -24.39
N ASP A 394 6.93 -9.94 -23.23
CA ASP A 394 7.48 -9.58 -21.92
C ASP A 394 8.12 -10.84 -21.31
N ASP A 395 9.44 -10.80 -21.18
CA ASP A 395 10.26 -11.84 -20.55
C ASP A 395 10.49 -11.58 -19.06
N VAL A 396 10.05 -10.44 -18.55
CA VAL A 396 10.26 -10.01 -17.16
C VAL A 396 9.12 -10.48 -16.26
N TYR A 397 7.87 -10.37 -16.73
CA TYR A 397 6.69 -10.59 -15.90
C TYR A 397 5.76 -11.72 -16.38
N GLU A 398 5.10 -12.34 -15.41
CA GLU A 398 3.97 -13.25 -15.61
C GLU A 398 2.81 -12.86 -14.69
N ILE A 399 1.64 -13.44 -14.91
CA ILE A 399 0.44 -13.16 -14.12
C ILE A 399 -0.09 -14.44 -13.49
N LEU A 400 -0.19 -14.46 -12.17
CA LEU A 400 -0.94 -15.48 -11.43
C LEU A 400 -2.42 -15.12 -11.42
N VAL A 401 -3.27 -16.06 -11.85
CA VAL A 401 -4.73 -15.96 -11.72
C VAL A 401 -5.14 -16.67 -10.44
N MET A 402 -5.87 -15.98 -9.59
CA MET A 402 -6.31 -16.45 -8.27
C MET A 402 -7.80 -16.19 -8.06
N PRO A 403 -8.47 -16.91 -7.14
CA PRO A 403 -9.82 -16.58 -6.73
C PRO A 403 -9.86 -15.20 -6.06
N ARG A 404 -10.95 -14.47 -6.26
CA ARG A 404 -11.19 -13.24 -5.50
C ARG A 404 -11.68 -13.58 -4.09
N LEU A 405 -10.90 -13.16 -3.09
CA LEU A 405 -11.19 -13.38 -1.68
C LEU A 405 -11.53 -12.06 -0.96
N ALA A 406 -12.19 -12.16 0.19
CA ALA A 406 -12.43 -11.02 1.10
C ALA A 406 -11.40 -11.04 2.23
N GLN A 407 -11.13 -9.88 2.85
CA GLN A 407 -10.34 -9.83 4.07
C GLN A 407 -11.01 -10.66 5.19
N PHE A 408 -10.23 -11.38 5.99
CA PHE A 408 -10.73 -12.39 6.93
C PHE A 408 -11.80 -11.88 7.92
N ASP A 409 -11.71 -10.62 8.33
CA ASP A 409 -12.59 -9.98 9.30
C ASP A 409 -13.77 -9.24 8.66
N PHE A 410 -13.98 -9.41 7.35
CA PHE A 410 -15.01 -8.72 6.60
C PHE A 410 -15.92 -9.67 5.80
N PRO A 411 -17.21 -9.83 6.12
CA PRO A 411 -17.99 -9.09 7.13
C PRO A 411 -17.52 -9.37 8.56
N ARG A 412 -17.86 -8.52 9.55
CA ARG A 412 -17.42 -8.75 10.93
C ARG A 412 -17.88 -10.11 11.50
N PHE A 413 -17.17 -10.60 12.51
CA PHE A 413 -17.56 -11.78 13.29
C PHE A 413 -18.83 -11.51 14.10
N ASP A 414 -19.80 -12.43 14.09
CA ASP A 414 -21.06 -12.33 14.86
C ASP A 414 -20.93 -13.01 16.23
N THR A 415 -20.04 -14.00 16.37
CA THR A 415 -19.99 -14.91 17.52
C THR A 415 -18.57 -15.29 17.93
N LEU A 416 -18.37 -15.57 19.22
CA LEU A 416 -17.09 -16.10 19.72
C LEU A 416 -16.69 -17.40 19.01
N GLY A 417 -17.65 -18.28 18.74
CA GLY A 417 -17.41 -19.53 18.02
C GLY A 417 -16.93 -19.33 16.58
N GLU A 418 -17.32 -18.23 15.91
CA GLU A 418 -16.78 -17.89 14.59
C GLU A 418 -15.32 -17.43 14.66
N ILE A 419 -14.94 -16.76 15.74
CA ILE A 419 -13.54 -16.38 15.98
C ILE A 419 -12.69 -17.61 16.28
N MET A 420 -13.18 -18.52 17.13
CA MET A 420 -12.47 -19.76 17.46
C MET A 420 -12.26 -20.64 16.23
N ASP A 421 -13.27 -20.75 15.38
CA ASP A 421 -13.18 -21.42 14.09
C ASP A 421 -12.15 -20.78 13.17
N PHE A 422 -12.16 -19.45 13.05
CA PHE A 422 -11.14 -18.72 12.30
C PHE A 422 -9.72 -19.01 12.81
N PHE A 423 -9.47 -18.90 14.12
CA PHE A 423 -8.13 -19.18 14.65
C PHE A 423 -7.69 -20.61 14.36
N ARG A 424 -8.59 -21.58 14.50
CA ARG A 424 -8.27 -22.98 14.19
C ARG A 424 -7.85 -23.14 12.73
N GLU A 425 -8.60 -22.57 11.79
CA GLU A 425 -8.27 -22.66 10.35
C GLU A 425 -6.94 -22.00 10.03
N VAL A 426 -6.67 -20.84 10.60
CA VAL A 426 -5.41 -20.11 10.36
C VAL A 426 -4.22 -20.86 10.93
N PHE A 427 -4.36 -21.44 12.12
CA PHE A 427 -3.31 -22.21 12.78
C PHE A 427 -3.05 -23.53 12.04
N VAL A 428 -4.10 -24.23 11.57
CA VAL A 428 -3.97 -25.41 10.70
C VAL A 428 -3.25 -25.06 9.41
N GLY A 429 -3.60 -23.94 8.78
CA GLY A 429 -2.92 -23.48 7.58
C GLY A 429 -1.44 -23.20 7.78
N LEU A 430 -1.05 -22.62 8.92
CA LEU A 430 0.35 -22.38 9.23
C LEU A 430 1.08 -23.69 9.61
N GLN A 431 0.42 -24.59 10.33
CA GLN A 431 0.94 -25.93 10.63
C GLN A 431 1.24 -26.71 9.35
N PHE A 432 0.34 -26.63 8.36
CA PHE A 432 0.53 -27.22 7.05
C PHE A 432 1.80 -26.67 6.37
N LEU A 433 1.98 -25.34 6.34
CA LEU A 433 3.20 -24.72 5.81
C LEU A 433 4.46 -25.21 6.52
N HIS A 434 4.46 -25.19 7.86
CA HIS A 434 5.61 -25.61 8.68
C HIS A 434 5.95 -27.09 8.47
N ARG A 435 4.94 -27.97 8.33
CA ARG A 435 5.13 -29.40 8.02
C ARG A 435 5.80 -29.62 6.66
N HIS A 436 5.55 -28.73 5.70
CA HIS A 436 6.22 -28.73 4.40
C HIS A 436 7.52 -27.91 4.37
N ARG A 437 8.06 -27.57 5.55
CA ARG A 437 9.29 -26.80 5.74
C ARG A 437 9.26 -25.44 5.05
N ILE A 438 8.08 -24.83 5.02
CA ILE A 438 7.85 -23.48 4.48
C ILE A 438 7.65 -22.53 5.65
N ALA A 439 8.50 -21.51 5.75
CA ALA A 439 8.27 -20.37 6.62
C ALA A 439 7.64 -19.23 5.80
N HIS A 440 6.52 -18.67 6.28
CA HIS A 440 5.79 -17.64 5.54
C HIS A 440 6.49 -16.28 5.64
N ARG A 441 7.03 -15.94 6.82
CA ARG A 441 7.80 -14.73 7.17
C ARG A 441 7.01 -13.42 7.18
N ASP A 442 5.70 -13.46 6.95
CA ASP A 442 4.80 -12.30 7.04
C ASP A 442 3.37 -12.70 7.47
N CYS A 443 3.25 -13.52 8.51
CA CYS A 443 1.98 -14.03 9.05
C CYS A 443 1.12 -12.93 9.71
N THR A 444 0.60 -12.00 8.93
CA THR A 444 -0.21 -10.86 9.41
C THR A 444 -1.65 -10.92 8.92
N GLY A 445 -2.54 -10.15 9.57
CA GLY A 445 -3.95 -10.08 9.17
C GLY A 445 -4.19 -9.53 7.76
N ARG A 446 -3.19 -8.88 7.14
CA ARG A 446 -3.28 -8.41 5.74
C ARG A 446 -3.14 -9.55 4.74
N ASN A 447 -2.44 -10.62 5.14
CA ASN A 447 -2.20 -11.81 4.32
C ASN A 447 -3.19 -12.95 4.65
N LEU A 448 -4.26 -12.62 5.39
CA LEU A 448 -5.35 -13.54 5.71
C LEU A 448 -6.63 -13.12 5.00
N MET A 449 -7.04 -13.99 4.08
CA MET A 449 -8.23 -13.80 3.26
C MET A 449 -9.23 -14.92 3.51
N MET A 450 -10.45 -14.77 3.01
CA MET A 450 -11.49 -15.80 3.10
C MET A 450 -12.36 -15.85 1.85
N ASP A 451 -12.88 -17.04 1.54
CA ASP A 451 -13.93 -17.18 0.53
C ASP A 451 -15.27 -16.69 1.10
N ALA A 452 -15.67 -15.49 0.70
CA ALA A 452 -16.91 -14.87 1.13
C ALA A 452 -18.13 -15.21 0.25
N ASN A 453 -18.01 -16.04 -0.79
CA ASN A 453 -19.12 -16.34 -1.71
C ASN A 453 -20.34 -16.93 -0.97
N GLY A 454 -20.11 -17.78 0.03
CA GLY A 454 -21.17 -18.35 0.87
C GLY A 454 -21.87 -17.34 1.78
N LEU A 455 -21.20 -16.23 2.13
CA LEU A 455 -21.74 -15.18 3.01
C LEU A 455 -22.43 -14.07 2.22
N ILE A 456 -21.85 -13.73 1.05
CA ILE A 456 -22.26 -12.65 0.17
C ILE A 456 -22.45 -13.23 -1.26
N PRO A 457 -23.54 -13.97 -1.54
CA PRO A 457 -23.73 -14.62 -2.84
C PRO A 457 -23.82 -13.64 -4.02
N GLN A 458 -24.20 -12.38 -3.78
CA GLN A 458 -24.21 -11.33 -4.81
C GLN A 458 -22.83 -10.68 -5.02
N GLY A 459 -21.81 -11.08 -4.26
CA GLY A 459 -20.48 -10.48 -4.26
C GLY A 459 -20.42 -9.07 -3.64
N PHE A 460 -19.21 -8.54 -3.63
CA PHE A 460 -18.86 -7.21 -3.12
C PHE A 460 -17.90 -6.52 -4.09
N HIS A 461 -17.77 -5.20 -4.01
CA HIS A 461 -16.88 -4.43 -4.87
C HIS A 461 -15.40 -4.65 -4.49
N PRO A 462 -14.49 -4.92 -5.44
CA PRO A 462 -13.10 -5.27 -5.14
C PRO A 462 -12.32 -4.12 -4.49
N MET A 463 -12.47 -2.88 -4.96
CA MET A 463 -11.79 -1.70 -4.38
C MET A 463 -12.53 -1.09 -3.19
N ARG A 464 -13.77 -1.54 -2.92
CA ARG A 464 -14.60 -1.00 -1.83
C ARG A 464 -15.47 -2.11 -1.25
N PRO A 465 -14.92 -3.02 -0.43
CA PRO A 465 -15.61 -4.23 0.00
C PRO A 465 -16.94 -4.00 0.72
N THR A 466 -17.17 -2.80 1.27
CA THR A 466 -18.44 -2.37 1.86
C THR A 466 -19.58 -2.13 0.88
N TYR A 467 -19.33 -2.20 -0.43
CA TYR A 467 -20.30 -1.93 -1.48
C TYR A 467 -20.62 -3.17 -2.32
N ASN A 468 -21.77 -3.17 -2.98
CA ASN A 468 -22.11 -4.15 -4.01
C ASN A 468 -21.22 -3.96 -5.26
N LEU A 469 -21.22 -4.94 -6.17
CA LEU A 469 -20.39 -4.92 -7.38
C LEU A 469 -20.53 -3.66 -8.26
N GLN A 470 -21.68 -2.99 -8.22
CA GLN A 470 -21.94 -1.77 -9.01
C GLN A 470 -21.57 -0.49 -8.28
N ALA A 471 -20.99 -0.60 -7.08
CA ALA A 471 -20.61 0.51 -6.21
C ALA A 471 -21.72 1.56 -5.94
N ASN A 472 -23.00 1.19 -6.08
CA ASN A 472 -24.13 2.10 -5.92
C ASN A 472 -24.86 1.96 -4.57
N GLY A 473 -24.39 1.07 -3.70
CA GLY A 473 -24.94 0.85 -2.37
C GLY A 473 -24.20 -0.26 -1.61
N PRO A 474 -24.56 -0.51 -0.34
CA PRO A 474 -23.92 -1.54 0.46
C PRO A 474 -24.16 -2.94 -0.13
N TYR A 475 -23.20 -3.86 0.06
CA TYR A 475 -23.42 -5.27 -0.26
C TYR A 475 -24.52 -5.85 0.65
N LYS A 476 -25.11 -6.97 0.22
CA LYS A 476 -26.12 -7.69 1.00
C LYS A 476 -25.55 -9.00 1.54
N GLN A 477 -25.16 -8.99 2.81
CA GLN A 477 -24.84 -10.23 3.52
C GLN A 477 -26.09 -11.06 3.70
N ARG A 478 -26.09 -12.31 3.25
CA ARG A 478 -27.25 -13.22 3.39
C ARG A 478 -27.09 -14.24 4.49
N TYR A 479 -25.86 -14.63 4.79
CA TYR A 479 -25.56 -15.67 5.77
C TYR A 479 -24.41 -15.25 6.70
N MET A 480 -24.43 -15.79 7.92
CA MET A 480 -23.33 -15.68 8.88
C MET A 480 -22.34 -16.85 8.73
N ARG A 481 -21.11 -16.70 9.24
CA ARG A 481 -20.11 -17.79 9.20
C ARG A 481 -20.60 -19.03 9.93
N THR A 482 -21.36 -18.85 11.01
CA THR A 482 -22.02 -19.96 11.74
C THR A 482 -22.92 -20.83 10.85
N GLN A 483 -23.56 -20.23 9.83
CA GLN A 483 -24.46 -20.95 8.92
C GLN A 483 -23.73 -21.48 7.68
N ARG A 484 -22.76 -20.70 7.17
CA ARG A 484 -22.00 -20.97 5.96
C ARG A 484 -20.51 -20.68 6.28
N PRO A 485 -19.79 -21.62 6.90
CA PRO A 485 -18.39 -21.39 7.27
C PRO A 485 -17.54 -21.12 6.03
N PRO A 486 -16.83 -19.98 5.95
CA PRO A 486 -15.90 -19.72 4.87
C PRO A 486 -14.61 -20.53 5.08
N LYS A 487 -13.90 -20.86 4.00
CA LYS A 487 -12.49 -21.28 4.09
C LYS A 487 -11.61 -20.03 4.15
N TYR A 488 -10.58 -20.06 5.01
CA TYR A 488 -9.60 -18.99 5.13
C TYR A 488 -8.32 -19.37 4.39
N PHE A 489 -7.61 -18.38 3.88
CA PHE A 489 -6.42 -18.58 3.06
C PHE A 489 -5.28 -17.67 3.50
N TRP A 490 -4.09 -18.26 3.65
CA TRP A 490 -2.83 -17.55 3.59
C TRP A 490 -2.55 -17.15 2.14
N ILE A 491 -2.16 -15.89 1.96
CA ILE A 491 -1.80 -15.31 0.66
C ILE A 491 -0.43 -14.67 0.74
N ASP A 492 0.12 -14.33 -0.43
CA ASP A 492 1.35 -13.56 -0.58
C ASP A 492 2.60 -14.28 -0.05
N PHE A 493 3.17 -15.15 -0.89
CA PHE A 493 4.38 -15.91 -0.61
C PHE A 493 5.66 -15.16 -1.02
N GLY A 494 5.56 -13.83 -1.24
CA GLY A 494 6.68 -12.98 -1.69
C GLY A 494 7.92 -13.02 -0.79
N MET A 495 7.72 -13.26 0.52
CA MET A 495 8.78 -13.36 1.52
C MET A 495 9.03 -14.80 1.99
N SER A 496 8.23 -15.75 1.53
CA SER A 496 8.27 -17.11 2.03
C SER A 496 9.49 -17.85 1.50
N VAL A 497 9.99 -18.78 2.31
CA VAL A 497 11.13 -19.63 1.93
C VAL A 497 10.76 -21.06 2.24
N GLN A 498 11.13 -21.96 1.33
CA GLN A 498 10.99 -23.41 1.53
C GLN A 498 12.37 -24.04 1.70
N PHE A 499 12.57 -24.72 2.82
CA PHE A 499 13.79 -25.49 3.08
C PHE A 499 13.69 -26.89 2.48
N SER A 500 14.80 -27.38 1.96
CA SER A 500 14.95 -28.76 1.50
C SER A 500 14.98 -29.75 2.67
N ASP A 501 14.69 -31.02 2.40
CA ASP A 501 14.80 -32.09 3.40
C ASP A 501 16.23 -32.32 3.89
N SER A 502 17.23 -31.94 3.08
CA SER A 502 18.65 -32.00 3.44
C SER A 502 19.12 -30.87 4.35
N ASP A 503 18.33 -29.79 4.50
CA ASP A 503 18.75 -28.66 5.33
C ASP A 503 18.74 -29.02 6.81
N THR A 504 19.89 -28.83 7.47
CA THR A 504 20.07 -29.08 8.90
C THR A 504 20.06 -27.79 9.72
N SER A 505 20.00 -26.62 9.06
CA SER A 505 19.96 -25.30 9.68
C SER A 505 18.93 -24.44 8.95
N PHE A 506 18.02 -23.83 9.70
CA PHE A 506 16.95 -22.97 9.17
C PHE A 506 17.28 -21.48 9.25
N ILE A 507 18.55 -21.15 9.49
CA ILE A 507 18.96 -19.78 9.76
C ILE A 507 18.94 -18.94 8.48
N LEU A 508 18.16 -17.87 8.48
CA LEU A 508 18.05 -16.92 7.38
C LEU A 508 18.30 -15.50 7.85
N SER A 509 18.73 -14.66 6.91
CA SER A 509 18.79 -13.21 7.11
C SER A 509 17.40 -12.62 7.34
N ALA A 510 17.34 -11.56 8.14
CA ALA A 510 16.14 -10.79 8.37
C ALA A 510 15.62 -10.14 7.09
N ASP A 511 14.29 -10.04 7.02
CA ASP A 511 13.58 -9.38 5.93
C ASP A 511 12.36 -8.69 6.53
N LEU A 512 12.04 -7.49 6.05
CA LEU A 512 11.08 -6.61 6.72
C LEU A 512 9.67 -6.81 6.19
N GLY A 513 8.92 -7.67 6.88
CA GLY A 513 7.49 -7.86 6.63
C GLY A 513 6.62 -6.67 7.05
N ASN A 514 5.30 -6.84 6.92
CA ASN A 514 4.31 -5.84 7.32
C ASN A 514 4.36 -5.54 8.82
N ASP A 515 4.76 -6.51 9.64
CA ASP A 515 4.93 -6.34 11.07
C ASP A 515 6.38 -6.10 11.47
N ARG A 516 6.69 -4.84 11.79
CA ARG A 516 8.05 -4.40 12.13
C ARG A 516 8.40 -4.53 13.62
N THR A 517 7.60 -5.23 14.42
CA THR A 517 7.84 -5.31 15.87
C THR A 517 8.42 -6.62 16.36
N LEU A 518 8.86 -7.49 15.44
CA LEU A 518 9.56 -8.72 15.78
C LEU A 518 10.77 -8.39 16.69
N PRO A 519 10.84 -8.92 17.92
CA PRO A 519 11.89 -8.59 18.89
C PRO A 519 13.31 -8.82 18.37
N GLU A 520 13.49 -9.85 17.53
CA GLU A 520 14.75 -10.20 16.87
C GLU A 520 15.31 -9.05 16.03
N TYR A 521 14.47 -8.11 15.58
CA TYR A 521 14.90 -6.96 14.81
C TYR A 521 15.24 -5.74 15.67
N GLN A 522 14.94 -5.77 16.98
CA GLN A 522 15.18 -4.64 17.88
C GLN A 522 16.66 -4.42 18.21
N CYS A 523 17.54 -5.40 17.93
CA CYS A 523 18.98 -5.25 18.03
C CYS A 523 19.57 -4.40 16.88
N LEU A 524 18.78 -4.09 15.84
CA LEU A 524 19.24 -3.28 14.72
C LEU A 524 19.28 -1.79 15.11
N PRO A 525 20.38 -1.08 14.79
CA PRO A 525 20.47 0.38 14.98
C PRO A 525 19.32 1.13 14.28
N SER A 526 18.87 0.60 13.13
CA SER A 526 17.74 1.11 12.35
C SER A 526 17.03 -0.01 11.59
N LEU A 527 15.71 -0.10 11.73
CA LEU A 527 14.84 -0.92 10.89
C LEU A 527 14.61 -0.32 9.48
N HIS A 528 15.19 0.85 9.20
CA HIS A 528 15.12 1.50 7.87
C HIS A 528 16.47 1.41 7.14
N ASP A 529 17.53 0.97 7.81
CA ASP A 529 18.81 0.72 7.16
C ASP A 529 18.86 -0.73 6.67
N TYR A 530 18.34 -0.95 5.47
CA TYR A 530 18.30 -2.27 4.84
C TYR A 530 19.70 -2.89 4.68
N ARG A 531 20.76 -2.08 4.74
CA ARG A 531 22.16 -2.51 4.66
C ARG A 531 22.58 -3.37 5.84
N VAL A 532 21.90 -3.31 6.99
CA VAL A 532 22.25 -4.11 8.18
C VAL A 532 21.33 -5.29 8.45
N LEU A 533 20.21 -5.44 7.71
CA LEU A 533 19.26 -6.54 7.91
C LEU A 533 19.89 -7.91 7.69
N HIS A 534 20.79 -8.04 6.71
CA HIS A 534 21.47 -9.29 6.41
C HIS A 534 22.32 -9.83 7.58
N LEU A 535 22.72 -8.95 8.50
CA LEU A 535 23.51 -9.29 9.70
C LEU A 535 22.66 -9.95 10.79
N VAL A 536 21.33 -9.81 10.75
CA VAL A 536 20.44 -10.48 11.70
C VAL A 536 20.02 -11.81 11.12
N GLN A 537 20.56 -12.87 11.70
CA GLN A 537 20.30 -14.24 11.30
C GLN A 537 19.48 -14.96 12.38
N HIS A 538 18.37 -15.57 11.98
CA HIS A 538 17.48 -16.26 12.90
C HIS A 538 16.70 -17.38 12.19
N ASP A 539 16.15 -18.29 12.98
CA ASP A 539 15.20 -19.28 12.50
C ASP A 539 13.85 -18.58 12.24
N PRO A 540 13.27 -18.65 11.03
CA PRO A 540 12.05 -17.97 10.69
C PRO A 540 10.78 -18.63 11.27
N PHE A 541 10.83 -19.90 11.67
CA PHE A 541 9.63 -20.61 12.16
C PHE A 541 9.11 -20.01 13.49
N PRO A 542 9.95 -19.73 14.52
CA PRO A 542 9.51 -18.97 15.70
C PRO A 542 9.04 -17.55 15.39
N SER A 543 9.51 -16.93 14.30
CA SER A 543 9.06 -15.61 13.88
C SER A 543 7.65 -15.66 13.29
N ASP A 544 7.31 -16.69 12.51
CA ASP A 544 5.93 -16.93 12.08
C ASP A 544 4.96 -17.08 13.26
N ILE A 545 5.39 -17.77 14.34
CA ILE A 545 4.59 -17.89 15.57
C ILE A 545 4.38 -16.52 16.22
N TYR A 546 5.44 -15.71 16.31
CA TYR A 546 5.33 -14.34 16.81
C TYR A 546 4.35 -13.52 15.99
N TYR A 547 4.49 -13.53 14.66
CA TYR A 547 3.62 -12.77 13.76
C TYR A 547 2.17 -13.18 13.90
N LEU A 548 1.90 -14.49 13.94
CA LEU A 548 0.55 -15.02 14.15
C LEU A 548 -0.02 -14.60 15.52
N GLY A 549 0.75 -14.74 16.60
CA GLY A 549 0.35 -14.32 17.94
C GLY A 549 0.11 -12.80 18.02
N ASN A 550 0.99 -12.01 17.40
CA ASN A 550 0.88 -10.57 17.38
C ASN A 550 -0.29 -10.09 16.51
N MET A 551 -0.63 -10.82 15.45
CA MET A 551 -1.85 -10.61 14.68
C MET A 551 -3.07 -10.78 15.60
N VAL A 552 -3.14 -11.86 16.39
CA VAL A 552 -4.22 -12.05 17.36
C VAL A 552 -4.27 -10.88 18.34
N ARG A 553 -3.13 -10.51 18.95
CA ARG A 553 -3.02 -9.37 19.88
C ARG A 553 -3.56 -8.07 19.27
N ARG A 554 -3.06 -7.67 18.09
CA ARG A 554 -3.38 -6.36 17.50
C ARG A 554 -4.78 -6.26 16.91
N TYR A 555 -5.28 -7.32 16.27
CA TYR A 555 -6.59 -7.31 15.61
C TYR A 555 -7.74 -7.62 16.57
N PHE A 556 -7.47 -8.34 17.66
CA PHE A 556 -8.51 -8.81 18.58
C PHE A 556 -8.43 -8.18 19.98
N PHE A 557 -7.24 -7.96 20.54
CA PHE A 557 -7.09 -7.41 21.90
C PHE A 557 -6.90 -5.89 21.92
N ASP A 558 -6.02 -5.35 21.08
CA ASP A 558 -5.68 -3.92 21.12
C ASP A 558 -6.61 -3.06 20.25
N GLY A 559 -7.28 -3.68 19.26
CA GLY A 559 -8.15 -2.98 18.31
C GLY A 559 -7.43 -2.01 17.37
N LYS A 560 -6.09 -2.10 17.27
CA LYS A 560 -5.23 -1.18 16.50
C LYS A 560 -5.62 -1.08 15.02
N TYR A 561 -6.03 -2.20 14.41
CA TYR A 561 -6.34 -2.26 12.97
C TYR A 561 -7.83 -2.39 12.64
N THR A 562 -8.63 -2.91 13.57
CA THR A 562 -10.09 -3.11 13.41
C THR A 562 -10.90 -1.97 14.04
N ALA A 563 -10.22 -0.92 14.51
CA ALA A 563 -10.76 0.21 15.24
C ALA A 563 -11.58 -0.18 16.49
N SER A 564 -11.46 -1.41 17.00
CA SER A 564 -12.27 -1.88 18.13
C SER A 564 -11.73 -3.15 18.78
N ILE A 565 -11.66 -3.13 20.11
CA ILE A 565 -11.31 -4.29 20.94
C ILE A 565 -12.47 -5.28 20.93
N LYS A 566 -12.15 -6.58 20.80
CA LYS A 566 -13.13 -7.66 20.90
C LYS A 566 -13.15 -8.19 22.34
N LYS A 567 -14.29 -8.05 23.01
CA LYS A 567 -14.47 -8.53 24.39
C LYS A 567 -14.59 -10.07 24.45
N ASN A 568 -14.34 -10.65 25.62
CA ASN A 568 -14.47 -12.08 25.92
C ASN A 568 -13.40 -13.00 25.30
N LEU A 569 -12.22 -12.47 24.99
CA LEU A 569 -11.10 -13.26 24.47
C LEU A 569 -9.97 -13.44 25.49
N ASP A 570 -10.22 -13.13 26.76
CA ASP A 570 -9.19 -13.13 27.80
C ASP A 570 -8.57 -14.52 28.00
N ILE A 571 -9.33 -15.57 27.70
CA ILE A 571 -8.90 -16.96 27.75
C ILE A 571 -7.73 -17.28 26.80
N LEU A 572 -7.50 -16.46 25.77
CA LEU A 572 -6.39 -16.62 24.83
C LEU A 572 -5.14 -15.84 25.25
N HIS A 573 -5.19 -15.01 26.30
CA HIS A 573 -4.06 -14.15 26.67
C HIS A 573 -2.78 -14.93 26.95
N THR A 574 -2.85 -16.03 27.70
CA THR A 574 -1.66 -16.82 28.03
C THR A 574 -1.03 -17.43 26.77
N LEU A 575 -1.83 -18.00 25.87
CA LEU A 575 -1.31 -18.55 24.61
C LEU A 575 -0.66 -17.46 23.76
N VAL A 576 -1.33 -16.32 23.59
CA VAL A 576 -0.81 -15.21 22.77
C VAL A 576 0.43 -14.57 23.40
N ALA A 577 0.51 -14.47 24.73
CA ALA A 577 1.68 -13.98 25.43
C ALA A 577 2.90 -14.88 25.15
N ASP A 578 2.73 -16.20 25.23
CA ASP A 578 3.81 -17.15 24.96
C ASP A 578 4.22 -17.14 23.48
N MET A 579 3.26 -17.04 22.55
CA MET A 579 3.55 -16.88 21.11
C MET A 579 4.34 -15.60 20.81
N THR A 580 4.12 -14.54 21.60
CA THR A 580 4.75 -13.22 21.40
C THR A 580 5.93 -12.96 22.34
N ALA A 581 6.50 -14.01 22.94
CA ALA A 581 7.66 -13.91 23.82
C ALA A 581 8.87 -13.26 23.11
N THR A 582 9.63 -12.46 23.85
CA THR A 582 10.82 -11.76 23.33
C THR A 582 11.89 -12.74 22.86
N ASP A 583 12.14 -13.80 23.64
CA ASP A 583 13.08 -14.85 23.28
C ASP A 583 12.41 -15.85 22.31
N PRO A 584 12.87 -15.96 21.04
CA PRO A 584 12.27 -16.86 20.06
C PRO A 584 12.32 -18.33 20.47
N SER A 585 13.32 -18.74 21.28
CA SER A 585 13.46 -20.14 21.71
C SER A 585 12.40 -20.59 22.73
N THR A 586 11.74 -19.62 23.37
CA THR A 586 10.68 -19.87 24.36
C THR A 586 9.28 -19.91 23.75
N ARG A 587 9.15 -19.55 22.48
CA ARG A 587 7.86 -19.55 21.79
C ARG A 587 7.42 -20.99 21.52
N PRO A 588 6.13 -21.31 21.70
CA PRO A 588 5.60 -22.63 21.35
C PRO A 588 5.69 -22.87 19.83
N THR A 589 5.84 -24.13 19.44
CA THR A 589 5.65 -24.56 18.05
C THR A 589 4.19 -24.39 17.60
N ILE A 590 3.93 -24.41 16.29
CA ILE A 590 2.56 -24.31 15.78
C ILE A 590 1.70 -25.53 16.20
N ASP A 591 2.30 -26.71 16.35
CA ASP A 591 1.65 -27.91 16.88
C ASP A 591 1.17 -27.70 18.32
N GLU A 592 2.03 -27.18 19.19
CA GLU A 592 1.69 -26.84 20.59
C GLU A 592 0.62 -25.75 20.65
N CYS A 593 0.71 -24.75 19.76
CA CYS A 593 -0.31 -23.69 19.65
C CYS A 593 -1.69 -24.26 19.33
N LEU A 594 -1.79 -25.21 18.38
CA LEU A 594 -3.04 -25.87 18.02
C LEU A 594 -3.61 -26.69 19.17
N VAL A 595 -2.78 -27.48 19.86
CA VAL A 595 -3.21 -28.26 21.03
C VAL A 595 -3.80 -27.34 22.11
N ARG A 596 -3.09 -26.25 22.44
CA ARG A 596 -3.54 -25.28 23.44
C ARG A 596 -4.82 -24.55 23.03
N LEU A 597 -4.95 -24.19 21.76
CA LEU A 597 -6.18 -23.58 21.22
C LEU A 597 -7.37 -24.56 21.34
N ASP A 598 -7.17 -25.83 21.03
CA ASP A 598 -8.20 -26.86 21.15
C ASP A 598 -8.63 -27.10 22.59
N GLU A 599 -7.70 -27.06 23.54
CA GLU A 599 -8.02 -27.10 24.97
C GLU A 599 -8.83 -25.89 25.43
N VAL A 600 -8.48 -24.70 24.96
CA VAL A 600 -9.26 -23.47 25.21
C VAL A 600 -10.68 -23.63 24.68
N ILE A 601 -10.83 -24.10 23.45
CA ILE A 601 -12.13 -24.32 22.81
C ILE A 601 -12.98 -25.33 23.60
N LYS A 602 -12.40 -26.45 24.04
CA LYS A 602 -13.09 -27.50 24.82
C LYS A 602 -13.61 -26.98 26.17
N LYS A 603 -12.95 -25.99 26.77
CA LYS A 603 -13.36 -25.39 28.06
C LYS A 603 -14.54 -24.40 27.92
N LEU A 604 -14.85 -23.94 26.71
CA LEU A 604 -15.92 -22.98 26.47
C LEU A 604 -17.29 -23.66 26.35
N SER A 605 -18.27 -23.19 27.12
CA SER A 605 -19.64 -23.68 27.01
C SER A 605 -20.27 -23.29 25.66
N SER A 606 -21.27 -24.06 25.20
CA SER A 606 -22.01 -23.69 23.97
C SER A 606 -22.67 -22.31 24.08
N SER A 607 -23.07 -21.86 25.27
CA SER A 607 -23.61 -20.52 25.48
C SER A 607 -22.54 -19.45 25.25
N LYS A 608 -21.34 -19.64 25.80
CA LYS A 608 -20.22 -18.71 25.64
C LYS A 608 -19.74 -18.64 24.19
N LEU A 609 -19.63 -19.78 23.50
CA LEU A 609 -19.29 -19.81 22.06
C LEU A 609 -20.35 -19.10 21.20
N ARG A 610 -21.62 -19.11 21.61
CA ARG A 610 -22.70 -18.38 20.94
C ARG A 610 -22.81 -16.92 21.37
N SER A 611 -21.99 -16.44 22.31
CA SER A 611 -22.03 -15.06 22.76
C SER A 611 -21.64 -14.09 21.63
N GLN A 612 -22.25 -12.91 21.65
CA GLN A 612 -21.99 -11.86 20.66
C GLN A 612 -20.57 -11.31 20.82
N VAL A 613 -19.92 -11.07 19.69
CA VAL A 613 -18.69 -10.27 19.67
C VAL A 613 -19.09 -8.80 19.67
N HIS A 614 -18.72 -8.09 20.73
CA HIS A 614 -18.90 -6.65 20.85
C HIS A 614 -17.61 -5.93 20.44
N HIS A 615 -17.74 -4.86 19.68
CA HIS A 615 -16.66 -3.98 19.28
C HIS A 615 -16.66 -2.74 20.19
N ALA A 616 -15.49 -2.31 20.68
CA ALA A 616 -15.39 -1.17 21.61
C ALA A 616 -16.01 0.16 21.14
N LYS A 617 -16.16 0.38 19.82
CA LYS A 617 -16.80 1.57 19.23
C LYS A 617 -18.28 1.37 18.85
N ASP A 618 -18.85 0.23 19.23
CA ASP A 618 -20.28 -0.01 19.05
C ASP A 618 -21.07 1.05 19.82
N ASN A 619 -21.86 1.84 19.11
CA ASN A 619 -22.72 2.85 19.72
C ASN A 619 -24.08 2.24 20.09
N ILE A 620 -24.79 2.90 21.01
CA ILE A 620 -26.05 2.39 21.56
C ILE A 620 -27.10 2.10 20.48
N PHE A 621 -27.14 2.92 19.42
CA PHE A 621 -28.05 2.74 18.29
C PHE A 621 -27.71 1.50 17.45
N GLY A 622 -26.43 1.26 17.19
CA GLY A 622 -25.94 0.08 16.49
C GLY A 622 -26.15 -1.20 17.30
N ASP A 623 -26.04 -1.13 18.63
CA ASP A 623 -26.35 -2.25 19.52
C ASP A 623 -27.83 -2.60 19.51
N ILE A 624 -28.72 -1.61 19.62
CA ILE A 624 -30.18 -1.81 19.53
C ILE A 624 -30.56 -2.40 18.17
N ALA A 625 -30.02 -1.84 17.08
CA ALA A 625 -30.31 -2.32 15.72
C ALA A 625 -29.88 -3.79 15.49
N ARG A 626 -28.87 -4.27 16.22
CA ARG A 626 -28.39 -5.66 16.14
C ARG A 626 -29.06 -6.59 17.13
N PHE A 627 -29.63 -6.08 18.22
CA PHE A 627 -30.15 -6.88 19.32
C PHE A 627 -31.19 -7.91 18.87
N PHE A 628 -32.28 -7.46 18.23
CA PHE A 628 -33.35 -8.36 17.78
C PHE A 628 -32.89 -9.32 16.67
N PRO A 629 -32.20 -8.87 15.60
CA PRO A 629 -31.64 -9.78 14.61
C PRO A 629 -30.67 -10.81 15.21
N TYR A 630 -29.88 -10.43 16.20
CA TYR A 630 -28.95 -11.33 16.88
C TYR A 630 -29.72 -12.43 17.62
N TRP A 631 -30.65 -12.08 18.50
CA TRP A 631 -31.39 -13.09 19.30
C TRP A 631 -32.24 -14.02 18.45
N THR A 632 -32.89 -13.48 17.41
CA THR A 632 -33.67 -14.29 16.45
C THR A 632 -32.79 -15.33 15.74
N ARG A 633 -31.57 -14.96 15.32
CA ARG A 633 -30.58 -15.91 14.77
C ARG A 633 -30.20 -16.98 15.81
N ARG A 634 -29.96 -16.62 17.06
CA ARG A 634 -29.56 -17.58 18.11
C ARG A 634 -30.62 -18.62 18.38
N VAL A 635 -31.86 -18.21 18.54
CA VAL A 635 -32.99 -19.13 18.71
C VAL A 635 -33.08 -20.04 17.50
N SER A 636 -32.97 -19.49 16.28
CA SER A 636 -32.96 -20.28 15.06
C SER A 636 -31.82 -21.32 15.03
N TYR A 637 -30.60 -20.95 15.43
CA TYR A 637 -29.46 -21.86 15.45
C TYR A 637 -29.64 -23.00 16.44
N VAL A 638 -30.19 -22.72 17.62
CA VAL A 638 -30.49 -23.75 18.63
C VAL A 638 -31.58 -24.69 18.13
N VAL A 639 -32.69 -24.16 17.62
CA VAL A 639 -33.82 -24.96 17.09
C VAL A 639 -33.37 -25.82 15.92
N ARG A 640 -32.53 -25.29 15.02
CA ARG A 640 -31.98 -26.01 13.86
C ARG A 640 -30.76 -26.87 14.20
N ARG A 641 -30.35 -26.93 15.47
CA ARG A 641 -29.17 -27.68 15.95
C ARG A 641 -27.88 -27.32 15.20
N ILE A 642 -27.74 -26.07 14.75
CA ILE A 642 -26.52 -25.57 14.12
C ILE A 642 -25.44 -25.44 15.20
N PRO A 643 -24.27 -26.10 15.06
CA PRO A 643 -23.21 -26.06 16.07
C PRO A 643 -22.76 -24.64 16.44
N PRO A 644 -22.28 -24.42 17.68
CA PRO A 644 -21.84 -23.09 18.12
C PRO A 644 -20.51 -22.66 17.47
N ILE A 645 -19.67 -23.62 17.09
CA ILE A 645 -18.49 -23.43 16.25
C ILE A 645 -18.88 -23.87 14.84
N PRO A 646 -18.68 -23.04 13.81
CA PRO A 646 -18.94 -23.43 12.43
C PRO A 646 -18.29 -24.78 12.09
N VAL A 647 -19.02 -25.65 11.38
CA VAL A 647 -18.52 -26.97 10.95
C VAL A 647 -18.51 -27.03 9.43
N ARG A 648 -17.33 -27.20 8.83
CA ARG A 648 -17.16 -27.39 7.39
C ARG A 648 -17.39 -28.85 7.03
N LYS A 649 -18.11 -29.08 5.94
CA LYS A 649 -18.14 -30.37 5.25
C LYS A 649 -17.09 -30.31 4.14
N TYR A 650 -15.87 -30.75 4.41
CA TYR A 650 -14.89 -30.92 3.35
C TYR A 650 -15.37 -32.11 2.48
N GLY A 651 -15.75 -31.87 1.22
CA GLY A 651 -16.04 -32.95 0.26
C GLY A 651 -17.29 -32.85 -0.65
N ASP A 652 -18.15 -31.83 -0.57
CA ASP A 652 -19.43 -31.81 -1.35
C ASP A 652 -19.51 -30.78 -2.50
N SER A 653 -18.41 -30.12 -2.89
CA SER A 653 -18.40 -29.10 -3.96
C SER A 653 -18.45 -29.65 -5.40
N ALA A 654 -18.86 -30.90 -5.61
CA ALA A 654 -19.02 -31.52 -6.93
C ALA A 654 -20.46 -31.93 -7.29
N LYS A 655 -21.48 -31.44 -6.57
CA LYS A 655 -22.89 -31.60 -7.01
C LYS A 655 -23.55 -30.24 -7.14
N SER A 656 -23.54 -29.72 -8.36
CA SER A 656 -24.48 -28.69 -8.80
C SER A 656 -25.90 -29.13 -8.43
N GLU A 657 -26.59 -28.33 -7.64
CA GLU A 657 -28.05 -28.40 -7.51
C GLU A 657 -28.65 -28.22 -8.92
N LYS A 658 -29.04 -29.34 -9.56
CA LYS A 658 -30.01 -29.30 -10.64
C LYS A 658 -31.33 -28.85 -10.01
N GLY A 659 -31.73 -27.61 -10.27
CA GLY A 659 -33.10 -27.18 -10.03
C GLY A 659 -34.07 -28.00 -10.89
N PRO A 660 -35.33 -28.20 -10.44
CA PRO A 660 -36.32 -28.89 -11.24
C PRO A 660 -36.66 -28.07 -12.49
N LEU A 661 -36.82 -28.80 -13.60
CA LEU A 661 -37.18 -28.32 -14.94
C LEU A 661 -38.35 -27.34 -14.97
#